data_AF-A0A814QKM6-F1
#
_entry.id   AF-A0A814QKM6-F1
#
_cell.length_a   1.000
_cell.length_b   1.000
_cell.length_c   1.000
_cell.angle_alpha   90.00
_cell.angle_beta   90.00
_cell.angle_gamma   90.00
#
_symmetry.space_group_name_H-M   'P 1'
#
loop_
_entity.id
_entity.type
_entity.pdbx_description
1 polymer ?
#
loop_
_entity_poly.entity_id
_entity_poly.type
_entity_poly.pdbx_seq_one_letter_code
_entity_poly.pdbx_strand_id
1 'polypeptide(L)'
;MSDLLEIGEKQKSFLTIVCHAPIRLLRLQYERIEDILVKELKIVEDELNDELHQLESIRDTTDLLRRHEQHFQNATFHPTIESHFQHLHTYANDIKQKDTSNDQIEKKTTNLTSYWMNMQNKIDTVKRKLLTIPKKWQEYDEKFQLVETWMTNTDRLMADTRSTEVPFDQYKTIATKFKSAVQQIEQISRDVNSLKTILNELIEERATDDPTRYRQRLDQLLTRYKQLLPQIEEQSERCSIIIPSKMIHENALALISTINAALNAPLHFRDLNDVRSTVQGQRKVVEYINGFHQQVNELLARGTELIRNTMTPKYVQQDMQQVQMIFNDRLQTAQDLSAKLKRILEIWEQFDSNKRRYQQLIDRLNNDLTQLISNRNAITSFQREIDGCKNLRHSYEELCPILDDCTKLLQIVSNNLLPYENVQLLKSEHDGMHDQLMNSLKIIDDYLTDLINDNDKWTNFNTELKRLETLFHEIETMFDTNMFGERPLEDKQNILERIREELGEHLHALSILQSDSQNLDLLQSKPKDLKHAITRLNQLRTLAETTSAKVHREEEVVAECRTHVQLCTRYLSQIQPWIEQAEHYLAKRIDNFGAADLSEAKQLFDKHKEFMEEKRRYLPIYNHLIAEEQEIHDQFDLKLSIKNCQTRWLDIVKKSDDLITKYEKQYSSWLLFESELNSFRDQTLKDLEQRARNLFSNDMNKIFDINKMTSVLNELKILDDDIRHQTANYNRLHKQLVELRQYSSTEGQRSIHEEQISIETKWNQLNRQVSEKLRETERLFESRKAFHNRFEIFERSVRDIAEQIESNGQIQTASYIMTLKRLQQTQKQLQTVQPLLVTVGHELADLEAAGLPRTELQTIHNTFESHRQRLHTYNDIVQKRVDLLKRFEEHSKRCEEIRTKLNHINDELNNNHIIKVNEFDIIRASFDRITVDLRVIQSESSLLDKLMEESNTTINDSTTNRSVFFTVDSRSIQNMLDSIENKLGQRRTQAQELNQAVEDFTQARTSLLLRINALTTNLRSARLNGSNIQDIEDLMVLIKPLQIVMEMKLYPLCEILLRNANIIQADNIELLKNE
;
A
#
# COMPACT_ATOMS: atom_id res chain seq x y z
N MET A 1 -90.60 -74.70 -49.24
CA MET A 1 -89.79 -73.59 -49.79
C MET A 1 -89.52 -72.48 -48.77
N SER A 2 -90.36 -72.25 -47.77
CA SER A 2 -90.12 -71.26 -46.70
C SER A 2 -88.95 -71.63 -45.77
N ASP A 3 -88.76 -72.91 -45.45
CA ASP A 3 -87.65 -73.35 -44.56
C ASP A 3 -86.26 -73.26 -45.21
N LEU A 4 -86.17 -73.19 -46.54
CA LEU A 4 -84.89 -73.04 -47.25
C LEU A 4 -84.37 -71.59 -47.29
N LEU A 5 -85.27 -70.60 -47.16
CA LEU A 5 -84.92 -69.18 -47.12
C LEU A 5 -84.44 -68.76 -45.71
N GLU A 6 -85.03 -69.30 -44.65
CA GLU A 6 -84.63 -69.00 -43.26
C GLU A 6 -83.28 -69.65 -42.89
N ILE A 7 -83.00 -70.85 -43.42
CA ILE A 7 -81.67 -71.46 -43.34
C ILE A 7 -80.66 -70.63 -44.14
N GLY A 8 -81.02 -70.14 -45.33
CA GLY A 8 -80.15 -69.28 -46.14
C GLY A 8 -79.76 -67.96 -45.45
N GLU A 9 -80.69 -67.29 -44.76
CA GLU A 9 -80.41 -66.05 -44.00
C GLU A 9 -79.64 -66.30 -42.71
N LYS A 10 -79.96 -67.35 -41.94
CA LYS A 10 -79.17 -67.76 -40.77
C LYS A 10 -77.78 -68.24 -41.17
N GLN A 11 -77.63 -68.89 -42.31
CA GLN A 11 -76.35 -69.33 -42.86
C GLN A 11 -75.55 -68.13 -43.39
N LYS A 12 -76.18 -67.10 -43.97
CA LYS A 12 -75.52 -65.82 -44.34
C LYS A 12 -75.06 -65.04 -43.12
N SER A 13 -75.89 -64.93 -42.08
CA SER A 13 -75.55 -64.31 -40.80
C SER A 13 -74.42 -65.07 -40.09
N PHE A 14 -74.52 -66.40 -40.03
CA PHE A 14 -73.49 -67.27 -39.47
C PHE A 14 -72.18 -67.21 -40.27
N LEU A 15 -72.21 -67.21 -41.62
CA LEU A 15 -71.02 -66.99 -42.45
C LEU A 15 -70.42 -65.60 -42.23
N THR A 16 -71.24 -64.56 -42.07
CA THR A 16 -70.74 -63.21 -41.79
C THR A 16 -70.04 -63.17 -40.42
N ILE A 17 -70.63 -63.77 -39.40
CA ILE A 17 -70.05 -63.90 -38.05
C ILE A 17 -68.78 -64.76 -38.08
N VAL A 18 -68.78 -65.90 -38.77
CA VAL A 18 -67.62 -66.80 -38.89
C VAL A 18 -66.48 -66.16 -39.70
N CYS A 19 -66.77 -65.32 -40.69
CA CYS A 19 -65.76 -64.57 -41.42
C CYS A 19 -65.21 -63.36 -40.62
N HIS A 20 -66.03 -62.68 -39.81
CA HIS A 20 -65.62 -61.50 -39.05
C HIS A 20 -65.07 -61.82 -37.65
N ALA A 21 -65.44 -62.94 -37.04
CA ALA A 21 -64.99 -63.31 -35.69
C ALA A 21 -63.46 -63.50 -35.59
N PRO A 22 -62.76 -64.15 -36.55
CA PRO A 22 -61.31 -64.22 -36.54
C PRO A 22 -60.64 -62.84 -36.69
N ILE A 23 -61.19 -61.95 -37.51
CA ILE A 23 -60.68 -60.58 -37.70
C ILE A 23 -60.91 -59.76 -36.42
N ARG A 24 -62.08 -59.88 -35.78
CA ARG A 24 -62.38 -59.22 -34.50
C ARG A 24 -61.49 -59.75 -33.37
N LEU A 25 -61.23 -61.05 -33.33
CA LEU A 25 -60.30 -61.66 -32.37
C LEU A 25 -58.88 -61.12 -32.56
N LEU A 26 -58.38 -61.05 -33.80
CA LEU A 26 -57.08 -60.45 -34.10
C LEU A 26 -57.02 -58.98 -33.71
N ARG A 27 -58.09 -58.20 -33.95
CA ARG A 27 -58.18 -56.79 -33.51
C ARG A 27 -58.16 -56.66 -31.98
N LEU A 28 -58.86 -57.52 -31.26
CA LEU A 28 -58.82 -57.55 -29.79
C LEU A 28 -57.45 -57.99 -29.25
N GLN A 29 -56.78 -58.91 -29.93
CA GLN A 29 -55.39 -59.30 -29.60
C GLN A 29 -54.40 -58.16 -29.88
N TYR A 30 -54.57 -57.42 -30.97
CA TYR A 30 -53.82 -56.20 -31.27
C TYR A 30 -54.06 -55.13 -30.20
N GLU A 31 -55.32 -54.78 -29.91
CA GLU A 31 -55.71 -53.77 -28.90
C GLU A 31 -55.16 -54.14 -27.51
N ARG A 32 -55.17 -55.42 -27.15
CA ARG A 32 -54.57 -55.89 -25.89
C ARG A 32 -53.07 -55.64 -25.83
N ILE A 33 -52.33 -55.93 -26.90
CA ILE A 33 -50.88 -55.70 -26.94
C ILE A 33 -50.57 -54.20 -27.03
N GLU A 34 -51.37 -53.43 -27.78
CA GLU A 34 -51.33 -51.96 -27.85
C GLU A 34 -51.49 -51.35 -26.44
N ASP A 35 -52.52 -51.74 -25.69
CA ASP A 35 -52.78 -51.24 -24.34
C ASP A 35 -51.65 -51.57 -23.35
N ILE A 36 -51.07 -52.77 -23.47
CA ILE A 36 -49.90 -53.17 -22.66
C ILE A 36 -48.70 -52.31 -23.02
N LEU A 37 -48.38 -52.17 -24.31
CA LEU A 37 -47.24 -51.36 -24.78
C LEU A 37 -47.39 -49.89 -24.40
N VAL A 38 -48.57 -49.29 -24.56
CA VAL A 38 -48.79 -47.88 -24.21
C VAL A 38 -48.55 -47.64 -22.71
N LYS A 39 -49.00 -48.56 -21.85
CA LYS A 39 -48.76 -48.48 -20.40
C LYS A 39 -47.28 -48.63 -20.05
N GLU A 40 -46.61 -49.63 -20.59
CA GLU A 40 -45.18 -49.86 -20.35
C GLU A 40 -44.32 -48.68 -20.85
N LEU A 41 -44.60 -48.17 -22.05
CA LEU A 41 -43.89 -47.00 -22.60
C LEU A 41 -44.19 -45.73 -21.82
N LYS A 42 -45.36 -45.62 -21.17
CA LYS A 42 -45.68 -44.48 -20.31
C LYS A 42 -44.89 -44.51 -19.00
N ILE A 43 -44.75 -45.69 -18.39
CA ILE A 43 -43.92 -45.88 -17.19
C ILE A 43 -42.46 -45.52 -17.50
N VAL A 44 -41.95 -45.97 -18.65
CA VAL A 44 -40.61 -45.63 -19.14
C VAL A 44 -40.44 -44.12 -19.34
N GLU A 45 -41.43 -43.47 -19.94
CA GLU A 45 -41.40 -42.01 -20.14
C GLU A 45 -41.40 -41.26 -18.80
N ASP A 46 -42.23 -41.68 -17.84
CA ASP A 46 -42.31 -41.05 -16.52
C ASP A 46 -41.01 -41.25 -15.74
N GLU A 47 -40.41 -42.44 -15.82
CA GLU A 47 -39.10 -42.75 -15.24
C GLU A 47 -37.98 -41.89 -15.85
N LEU A 48 -37.91 -41.77 -17.18
CA LEU A 48 -36.92 -40.92 -17.86
C LEU A 48 -37.10 -39.43 -17.51
N ASN A 49 -38.33 -38.97 -17.32
CA ASN A 49 -38.61 -37.59 -16.92
C ASN A 49 -38.20 -37.34 -15.46
N ASP A 50 -38.42 -38.31 -14.56
CA ASP A 50 -37.93 -38.25 -13.18
C ASP A 50 -36.39 -38.24 -13.14
N GLU A 51 -35.75 -39.13 -13.89
CA GLU A 51 -34.29 -39.15 -14.00
C GLU A 51 -33.74 -37.82 -14.56
N LEU A 52 -34.39 -37.25 -15.59
CA LEU A 52 -34.01 -35.95 -16.14
C LEU A 52 -34.17 -34.81 -15.12
N HIS A 53 -35.26 -34.78 -14.34
CA HIS A 53 -35.45 -33.78 -13.29
C HIS A 53 -34.45 -33.94 -12.14
N GLN A 54 -34.11 -35.17 -11.77
CA GLN A 54 -33.09 -35.43 -10.76
C GLN A 54 -31.69 -35.04 -11.25
N LEU A 55 -31.42 -35.18 -12.55
CA LEU A 55 -30.17 -34.74 -13.20
C LEU A 55 -29.98 -33.20 -13.14
N GLU A 56 -31.06 -32.43 -13.07
CA GLU A 56 -31.00 -30.96 -12.89
C GLU A 56 -30.50 -30.57 -11.48
N SER A 57 -30.60 -31.47 -10.51
CA SER A 57 -30.32 -31.22 -9.09
C SER A 57 -29.08 -31.95 -8.55
N ILE A 58 -28.77 -33.14 -9.06
CA ILE A 58 -27.80 -34.06 -8.47
C ILE A 58 -26.50 -34.11 -9.30
N ARG A 59 -25.37 -33.77 -8.66
CA ARG A 59 -24.02 -33.84 -9.27
C ARG A 59 -23.46 -35.26 -9.37
N ASP A 60 -23.78 -36.10 -8.39
CA ASP A 60 -23.37 -37.50 -8.37
C ASP A 60 -24.48 -38.36 -8.98
N THR A 61 -24.35 -38.66 -10.26
CA THR A 61 -25.32 -39.49 -10.98
C THR A 61 -25.05 -40.98 -10.80
N THR A 62 -24.12 -41.41 -9.93
CA THR A 62 -23.73 -42.84 -9.85
C THR A 62 -24.91 -43.74 -9.48
N ASP A 63 -25.73 -43.32 -8.51
CA ASP A 63 -26.96 -44.04 -8.14
C ASP A 63 -28.05 -43.93 -9.21
N LEU A 64 -28.14 -42.78 -9.88
CA LEU A 64 -29.11 -42.54 -10.96
C LEU A 64 -28.77 -43.33 -12.23
N LEU A 65 -27.49 -43.41 -12.57
CA LEU A 65 -26.95 -44.26 -13.63
C LEU A 65 -27.15 -45.72 -13.27
N ARG A 66 -26.86 -46.15 -12.03
CA ARG A 66 -27.14 -47.52 -11.58
C ARG A 66 -28.64 -47.86 -11.71
N ARG A 67 -29.54 -46.94 -11.34
CA ARG A 67 -30.99 -47.08 -11.51
C ARG A 67 -31.40 -47.17 -12.99
N HIS A 68 -30.88 -46.28 -13.82
CA HIS A 68 -31.07 -46.29 -15.28
C HIS A 68 -30.59 -47.61 -15.91
N GLU A 69 -29.41 -48.10 -15.52
CA GLU A 69 -28.87 -49.38 -16.00
C GLU A 69 -29.70 -50.57 -15.49
N GLN A 70 -30.11 -50.58 -14.23
CA GLN A 70 -30.98 -51.63 -13.68
C GLN A 70 -32.35 -51.68 -14.36
N HIS A 71 -32.92 -50.53 -14.72
CA HIS A 71 -34.23 -50.44 -15.33
C HIS A 71 -34.19 -50.76 -16.84
N PHE A 72 -33.24 -50.20 -17.59
CA PHE A 72 -33.20 -50.27 -19.05
C PHE A 72 -32.25 -51.33 -19.62
N GLN A 73 -31.22 -51.75 -18.87
CA GLN A 73 -30.33 -52.87 -19.26
C GLN A 73 -30.74 -54.21 -18.65
N ASN A 74 -31.90 -54.27 -17.99
CA ASN A 74 -32.47 -55.54 -17.54
C ASN A 74 -32.60 -56.49 -18.75
N ALA A 75 -32.03 -57.70 -18.63
CA ALA A 75 -31.94 -58.66 -19.73
C ALA A 75 -33.30 -59.04 -20.35
N THR A 76 -34.40 -58.73 -19.65
CA THR A 76 -35.77 -59.01 -20.08
C THR A 76 -36.52 -57.80 -20.64
N PHE A 77 -36.15 -56.56 -20.32
CA PHE A 77 -36.94 -55.36 -20.68
C PHE A 77 -36.98 -55.11 -22.21
N HIS A 78 -35.81 -54.93 -22.84
CA HIS A 78 -35.71 -54.69 -24.28
C HIS A 78 -36.31 -55.84 -25.10
N PRO A 79 -35.97 -57.12 -24.81
CA PRO A 79 -36.54 -58.26 -25.55
C PRO A 79 -38.05 -58.40 -25.38
N THR A 80 -38.61 -58.03 -24.22
CA THR A 80 -40.07 -58.08 -23.99
C THR A 80 -40.80 -57.03 -24.81
N ILE A 81 -40.28 -55.79 -24.86
CA ILE A 81 -40.86 -54.74 -25.71
C ILE A 81 -40.72 -55.09 -27.20
N GLU A 82 -39.57 -55.59 -27.63
CA GLU A 82 -39.38 -56.07 -29.00
C GLU A 82 -40.32 -57.23 -29.35
N SER A 83 -40.53 -58.18 -28.44
CA SER A 83 -41.48 -59.28 -28.64
C SER A 83 -42.93 -58.77 -28.75
N HIS A 84 -43.33 -57.80 -27.93
CA HIS A 84 -44.64 -57.16 -28.04
C HIS A 84 -44.80 -56.42 -29.38
N PHE A 85 -43.77 -55.71 -29.86
CA PHE A 85 -43.80 -55.10 -31.19
C PHE A 85 -43.82 -56.13 -32.33
N GLN A 86 -43.11 -57.27 -32.20
CA GLN A 86 -43.19 -58.38 -33.15
C GLN A 86 -44.59 -58.98 -33.22
N HIS A 87 -45.23 -59.22 -32.07
CA HIS A 87 -46.62 -59.68 -32.01
C HIS A 87 -47.58 -58.64 -32.60
N LEU A 88 -47.38 -57.36 -32.29
CA LEU A 88 -48.20 -56.26 -32.81
C LEU A 88 -48.07 -56.13 -34.33
N HIS A 89 -46.87 -56.24 -34.89
CA HIS A 89 -46.64 -56.29 -36.35
C HIS A 89 -47.23 -57.56 -36.99
N THR A 90 -47.14 -58.71 -36.33
CA THR A 90 -47.73 -59.96 -36.81
C THR A 90 -49.25 -59.84 -36.88
N TYR A 91 -49.89 -59.37 -35.80
CA TYR A 91 -51.34 -59.14 -35.77
C TYR A 91 -51.78 -58.05 -36.76
N ALA A 92 -51.01 -56.95 -36.91
CA ALA A 92 -51.29 -55.93 -37.92
C ALA A 92 -51.24 -56.49 -39.35
N ASN A 93 -50.23 -57.31 -39.67
CA ASN A 93 -50.09 -57.96 -40.97
C ASN A 93 -51.20 -59.00 -41.22
N ASP A 94 -51.54 -59.80 -40.22
CA ASP A 94 -52.62 -60.80 -40.30
C ASP A 94 -53.99 -60.14 -40.49
N ILE A 95 -54.21 -58.97 -39.87
CA ILE A 95 -55.42 -58.16 -40.08
C ILE A 95 -55.43 -57.54 -41.48
N LYS A 96 -54.30 -57.00 -41.96
CA LYS A 96 -54.17 -56.42 -43.30
C LYS A 96 -54.40 -57.44 -44.43
N GLN A 97 -53.99 -58.69 -44.23
CA GLN A 97 -54.23 -59.78 -45.18
C GLN A 97 -55.71 -60.22 -45.24
N LYS A 98 -56.46 -60.06 -44.15
CA LYS A 98 -57.86 -60.50 -44.01
C LYS A 98 -58.89 -59.37 -44.16
N ASP A 99 -58.44 -58.12 -44.07
CA ASP A 99 -59.26 -56.91 -44.13
C ASP A 99 -58.46 -55.78 -44.82
N THR A 100 -58.54 -55.73 -46.14
CA THR A 100 -57.79 -54.80 -47.00
C THR A 100 -58.27 -53.35 -46.95
N SER A 101 -59.34 -53.05 -46.19
CA SER A 101 -59.95 -51.71 -46.16
C SER A 101 -59.52 -50.86 -44.95
N ASN A 102 -58.63 -51.35 -44.08
CA ASN A 102 -58.36 -50.73 -42.78
C ASN A 102 -56.92 -50.20 -42.59
N ASP A 103 -56.60 -49.05 -43.20
CA ASP A 103 -55.32 -48.34 -43.02
C ASP A 103 -55.07 -47.80 -41.60
N GLN A 104 -56.07 -47.82 -40.71
CA GLN A 104 -55.95 -47.22 -39.37
C GLN A 104 -55.02 -48.01 -38.45
N ILE A 105 -55.02 -49.35 -38.53
CA ILE A 105 -54.18 -50.21 -37.67
C ILE A 105 -52.71 -50.11 -38.10
N GLU A 106 -52.45 -49.97 -39.39
CA GLU A 106 -51.10 -49.74 -39.91
C GLU A 106 -50.56 -48.38 -39.43
N LYS A 107 -51.34 -47.30 -39.56
CA LYS A 107 -50.98 -45.98 -39.02
C LYS A 107 -50.71 -46.00 -37.51
N LYS A 108 -51.56 -46.68 -36.72
CA LYS A 108 -51.36 -46.84 -35.28
C LYS A 108 -50.05 -47.59 -34.97
N THR A 109 -49.80 -48.68 -35.69
CA THR A 109 -48.56 -49.46 -35.55
C THR A 109 -47.33 -48.61 -35.87
N THR A 110 -47.33 -47.88 -36.98
CA THR A 110 -46.24 -46.97 -37.37
C THR A 110 -46.02 -45.86 -36.34
N ASN A 111 -47.10 -45.29 -35.79
CA ASN A 111 -47.02 -44.27 -34.74
C ASN A 111 -46.39 -44.83 -33.46
N LEU A 112 -46.77 -46.04 -33.03
CA LEU A 112 -46.21 -46.70 -31.85
C LEU A 112 -44.74 -47.10 -32.07
N THR A 113 -44.38 -47.61 -33.25
CA THR A 113 -42.99 -47.90 -33.61
C THR A 113 -42.15 -46.61 -33.60
N SER A 114 -42.67 -45.51 -34.14
CA SER A 114 -42.00 -44.20 -34.13
C SER A 114 -41.87 -43.66 -32.70
N TYR A 115 -42.88 -43.85 -31.86
CA TYR A 115 -42.85 -43.48 -30.44
C TYR A 115 -41.79 -44.28 -29.68
N TRP A 116 -41.66 -45.58 -29.94
CA TRP A 116 -40.60 -46.43 -29.37
C TRP A 116 -39.20 -46.03 -29.83
N MET A 117 -38.99 -45.78 -31.13
CA MET A 117 -37.70 -45.26 -31.62
C MET A 117 -37.33 -43.94 -30.96
N ASN A 118 -38.30 -43.04 -30.77
CA ASN A 118 -38.08 -41.79 -30.03
C ASN A 118 -37.76 -42.05 -28.55
N MET A 119 -38.38 -43.05 -27.91
CA MET A 119 -38.05 -43.45 -26.54
C MET A 119 -36.67 -44.09 -26.43
N GLN A 120 -36.27 -44.97 -27.34
CA GLN A 120 -34.90 -45.51 -27.40
C GLN A 120 -33.87 -44.37 -27.51
N ASN A 121 -34.11 -43.40 -28.40
CA ASN A 121 -33.27 -42.21 -28.52
C ASN A 121 -33.23 -41.38 -27.22
N LYS A 122 -34.35 -41.26 -26.51
CA LYS A 122 -34.40 -40.58 -25.20
C LYS A 122 -33.61 -41.36 -24.13
N ILE A 123 -33.78 -42.68 -24.04
CA ILE A 123 -33.03 -43.55 -23.12
C ILE A 123 -31.52 -43.38 -23.35
N ASP A 124 -31.07 -43.51 -24.60
CA ASP A 124 -29.65 -43.35 -24.94
C ASP A 124 -29.12 -41.93 -24.69
N THR A 125 -29.98 -40.92 -24.87
CA THR A 125 -29.63 -39.52 -24.58
C THR A 125 -29.50 -39.27 -23.08
N VAL A 126 -30.43 -39.78 -22.27
CA VAL A 126 -30.35 -39.70 -20.80
C VAL A 126 -29.12 -40.47 -20.30
N LYS A 127 -28.85 -41.68 -20.81
CA LYS A 127 -27.64 -42.44 -20.49
C LYS A 127 -26.37 -41.67 -20.81
N ARG A 128 -26.28 -41.05 -22.00
CA ARG A 128 -25.14 -40.20 -22.36
C ARG A 128 -24.98 -39.04 -21.38
N LYS A 129 -26.06 -38.33 -21.07
CA LYS A 129 -26.07 -37.22 -20.11
C LYS A 129 -25.61 -37.65 -18.72
N LEU A 130 -26.11 -38.78 -18.22
CA LEU A 130 -25.73 -39.37 -16.93
C LEU A 130 -24.23 -39.71 -16.86
N LEU A 131 -23.58 -39.99 -17.98
CA LEU A 131 -22.14 -40.27 -18.06
C LEU A 131 -21.26 -39.03 -18.30
N THR A 132 -21.75 -38.04 -19.05
CA THR A 132 -20.95 -36.88 -19.47
C THR A 132 -21.00 -35.73 -18.47
N ILE A 133 -22.18 -35.43 -17.92
CA ILE A 133 -22.39 -34.28 -17.01
C ILE A 133 -21.52 -34.38 -15.74
N PRO A 134 -21.42 -35.53 -15.05
CA PRO A 134 -20.55 -35.66 -13.88
C PRO A 134 -19.07 -35.45 -14.21
N LYS A 135 -18.62 -35.97 -15.36
CA LYS A 135 -17.23 -35.79 -15.82
C LYS A 135 -16.92 -34.33 -16.12
N LYS A 136 -17.85 -33.60 -16.74
CA LYS A 136 -17.72 -32.16 -16.97
C LYS A 136 -17.72 -31.37 -15.67
N TRP A 137 -18.56 -31.73 -14.69
CA TRP A 137 -18.53 -31.13 -13.36
C TRP A 137 -17.22 -31.40 -12.62
N GLN A 138 -16.71 -32.63 -12.69
CA GLN A 138 -15.41 -33.01 -12.14
C GLN A 138 -14.29 -32.18 -12.79
N GLU A 139 -14.25 -32.10 -14.12
CA GLU A 139 -13.26 -31.31 -14.85
C GLU A 139 -13.35 -29.82 -14.48
N TYR A 140 -14.56 -29.28 -14.35
CA TYR A 140 -14.78 -27.91 -13.90
C TYR A 140 -14.25 -27.68 -12.49
N ASP A 141 -14.60 -28.54 -11.53
CA ASP A 141 -14.19 -28.38 -10.13
C ASP A 141 -12.67 -28.57 -9.97
N GLU A 142 -12.05 -29.51 -10.68
CA GLU A 142 -10.59 -29.72 -10.69
C GLU A 142 -9.86 -28.50 -11.26
N LYS A 143 -10.29 -27.97 -12.42
CA LYS A 143 -9.70 -26.77 -13.02
C LYS A 143 -9.94 -25.53 -12.15
N PHE A 144 -11.11 -25.40 -11.54
CA PHE A 144 -11.44 -24.28 -10.66
C PHE A 144 -10.52 -24.28 -9.44
N GLN A 145 -10.36 -25.43 -8.79
CA GLN A 145 -9.45 -25.60 -7.66
C GLN A 145 -7.98 -25.36 -8.06
N LEU A 146 -7.56 -25.80 -9.24
CA LEU A 146 -6.21 -25.59 -9.74
C LEU A 146 -5.89 -24.10 -9.91
N VAL A 147 -6.81 -23.35 -10.54
CA VAL A 147 -6.69 -21.89 -10.71
C VAL A 147 -6.71 -21.17 -9.36
N GLU A 148 -7.62 -21.54 -8.45
CA GLU A 148 -7.73 -20.94 -7.11
C GLU A 148 -6.49 -21.20 -6.25
N THR A 149 -5.97 -22.43 -6.29
CA THR A 149 -4.76 -22.84 -5.57
C THR A 149 -3.53 -22.13 -6.12
N TRP A 150 -3.41 -22.04 -7.46
CA TRP A 150 -2.33 -21.30 -8.11
C TRP A 150 -2.37 -19.81 -7.74
N MET A 151 -3.54 -19.17 -7.76
CA MET A 151 -3.67 -17.75 -7.36
C MET A 151 -3.26 -17.55 -5.90
N THR A 152 -3.73 -18.41 -5.00
CA THR A 152 -3.42 -18.31 -3.56
C THR A 152 -1.94 -18.58 -3.28
N ASN A 153 -1.32 -19.54 -3.97
CA ASN A 153 0.12 -19.77 -3.88
C ASN A 153 0.92 -18.60 -4.45
N THR A 154 0.47 -18.02 -5.56
CA THR A 154 1.12 -16.86 -6.18
C THR A 154 1.01 -15.61 -5.31
N ASP A 155 -0.15 -15.36 -4.69
CA ASP A 155 -0.35 -14.32 -3.67
C ASP A 155 0.63 -14.49 -2.50
N ARG A 156 0.78 -15.71 -1.98
CA ARG A 156 1.73 -16.01 -0.90
C ARG A 156 3.17 -15.77 -1.34
N LEU A 157 3.56 -16.29 -2.51
CA LEU A 157 4.91 -16.10 -3.04
C LEU A 157 5.22 -14.62 -3.30
N MET A 158 4.25 -13.83 -3.76
CA MET A 158 4.40 -12.38 -3.89
C MET A 158 4.60 -11.69 -2.56
N ALA A 159 3.83 -12.07 -1.54
CA ALA A 159 4.00 -11.55 -0.17
C ALA A 159 5.40 -11.91 0.38
N ASP A 160 5.84 -13.16 0.18
CA ASP A 160 7.17 -13.61 0.59
C ASP A 160 8.29 -12.84 -0.14
N THR A 161 8.15 -12.55 -1.44
CA THR A 161 9.13 -11.75 -2.20
C THR A 161 9.15 -10.27 -1.81
N ARG A 162 8.10 -9.75 -1.14
CA ARG A 162 8.11 -8.37 -0.62
C ARG A 162 8.93 -8.24 0.66
N SER A 163 9.19 -9.34 1.37
CA SER A 163 10.06 -9.36 2.54
C SER A 163 11.53 -9.21 2.12
N THR A 164 12.13 -8.07 2.44
CA THR A 164 13.50 -7.72 2.03
C THR A 164 14.58 -8.14 3.04
N GLU A 165 14.19 -8.63 4.23
CA GLU A 165 15.10 -9.02 5.32
C GLU A 165 15.69 -10.42 5.19
N VAL A 166 15.33 -11.16 4.13
CA VAL A 166 15.75 -12.54 3.91
C VAL A 166 17.15 -12.62 3.27
N PRO A 167 18.05 -13.55 3.67
CA PRO A 167 19.35 -13.78 3.03
C PRO A 167 19.23 -14.07 1.53
N PHE A 168 20.28 -13.77 0.74
CA PHE A 168 20.21 -13.89 -0.73
C PHE A 168 19.79 -15.27 -1.21
N ASP A 169 20.37 -16.35 -0.69
CA ASP A 169 20.06 -17.72 -1.14
C ASP A 169 18.58 -18.07 -0.93
N GLN A 170 18.03 -17.66 0.21
CA GLN A 170 16.62 -17.85 0.54
C GLN A 170 15.73 -16.96 -0.33
N TYR A 171 16.09 -15.68 -0.50
CA TYR A 171 15.37 -14.75 -1.37
C TYR A 171 15.38 -15.21 -2.84
N LYS A 172 16.52 -15.67 -3.35
CA LYS A 172 16.69 -16.24 -4.69
C LYS A 172 15.83 -17.48 -4.86
N THR A 173 15.75 -18.34 -3.85
CA THR A 173 14.88 -19.52 -3.87
C THR A 173 13.40 -19.12 -3.96
N ILE A 174 12.96 -18.17 -3.14
CA ILE A 174 11.58 -17.65 -3.14
C ILE A 174 11.26 -16.99 -4.49
N ALA A 175 12.13 -16.13 -5.00
CA ALA A 175 11.95 -15.46 -6.28
C ALA A 175 11.99 -16.43 -7.47
N THR A 176 12.76 -17.53 -7.38
CA THR A 176 12.75 -18.59 -8.40
C THR A 176 11.42 -19.35 -8.37
N LYS A 177 10.88 -19.66 -7.18
CA LYS A 177 9.54 -20.24 -7.03
C LYS A 177 8.46 -19.30 -7.57
N PHE A 178 8.54 -18.01 -7.27
CA PHE A 178 7.65 -16.99 -7.83
C PHE A 178 7.76 -16.94 -9.37
N LYS A 179 8.97 -16.89 -9.93
CA LYS A 179 9.20 -16.95 -11.38
C LYS A 179 8.60 -18.21 -12.02
N SER A 180 8.70 -19.36 -11.35
CA SER A 180 8.05 -20.59 -11.83
C SER A 180 6.52 -20.50 -11.82
N ALA A 181 5.92 -19.79 -10.86
CA ALA A 181 4.48 -19.50 -10.85
C ALA A 181 4.08 -18.52 -11.97
N VAL A 182 4.91 -17.51 -12.25
CA VAL A 182 4.72 -16.58 -13.39
C VAL A 182 4.77 -17.32 -14.73
N GLN A 183 5.68 -18.29 -14.90
CA GLN A 183 5.75 -19.10 -16.11
C GLN A 183 4.49 -19.96 -16.35
N GLN A 184 3.68 -20.21 -15.32
CA GLN A 184 2.42 -20.94 -15.44
C GLN A 184 1.25 -20.05 -15.91
N ILE A 185 1.40 -18.72 -16.00
CA ILE A 185 0.31 -17.80 -16.37
C ILE A 185 -0.37 -18.18 -17.68
N GLU A 186 0.39 -18.59 -18.71
CA GLU A 186 -0.18 -18.99 -19.99
C GLU A 186 -1.02 -20.27 -19.89
N GLN A 187 -0.57 -21.25 -19.08
CA GLN A 187 -1.31 -22.47 -18.81
C GLN A 187 -2.59 -22.15 -18.03
N ILE A 188 -2.48 -21.36 -16.96
CA ILE A 188 -3.63 -20.92 -16.15
C ILE A 188 -4.61 -20.09 -16.97
N SER A 189 -4.14 -19.26 -17.89
CA SER A 189 -5.00 -18.51 -18.82
C SER A 189 -5.83 -19.44 -19.70
N ARG A 190 -5.23 -20.53 -20.21
CA ARG A 190 -5.95 -21.58 -20.95
C ARG A 190 -6.99 -22.27 -20.06
N ASP A 191 -6.64 -22.60 -18.82
CA ASP A 191 -7.55 -23.26 -17.87
C ASP A 191 -8.72 -22.34 -17.45
N VAL A 192 -8.46 -21.04 -17.23
CA VAL A 192 -9.46 -20.01 -16.95
C VAL A 192 -10.44 -19.84 -18.12
N ASN A 193 -9.95 -19.84 -19.36
CA ASN A 193 -10.82 -19.79 -20.54
C ASN A 193 -11.62 -21.08 -20.69
N SER A 194 -11.02 -22.24 -20.42
CA SER A 194 -11.71 -23.53 -20.42
C SER A 194 -12.84 -23.59 -19.39
N LEU A 195 -12.67 -23.00 -18.19
CA LEU A 195 -13.72 -22.96 -17.16
C LEU A 195 -14.98 -22.25 -17.65
N LYS A 196 -14.85 -21.16 -18.41
CA LYS A 196 -15.99 -20.47 -19.03
C LYS A 196 -16.73 -21.36 -20.01
N THR A 197 -15.99 -22.05 -20.87
CA THR A 197 -16.57 -22.96 -21.86
C THR A 197 -17.30 -24.12 -21.20
N ILE A 198 -16.64 -24.82 -20.24
CA ILE A 198 -17.23 -25.97 -19.54
C ILE A 198 -18.49 -25.54 -18.75
N LEU A 199 -18.45 -24.39 -18.06
CA LEU A 199 -19.62 -23.90 -17.33
C LEU A 199 -20.78 -23.53 -18.25
N ASN A 200 -20.52 -22.90 -19.39
CA ASN A 200 -21.56 -22.58 -20.37
C ASN A 200 -22.19 -23.85 -20.93
N GLU A 201 -21.40 -24.87 -21.27
CA GLU A 201 -21.91 -26.17 -21.72
C GLU A 201 -22.76 -26.86 -20.64
N LEU A 202 -22.34 -26.83 -19.38
CA LEU A 202 -23.10 -27.39 -18.26
C LEU A 202 -24.45 -26.67 -18.06
N ILE A 203 -24.48 -25.34 -18.24
CA ILE A 203 -25.72 -24.54 -18.14
C ILE A 203 -26.64 -24.81 -19.34
N GLU A 204 -26.12 -24.90 -20.56
CA GLU A 204 -26.88 -25.25 -21.76
C GLU A 204 -27.49 -26.66 -21.65
N GLU A 205 -26.78 -27.61 -21.05
CA GLU A 205 -27.25 -28.98 -20.80
C GLU A 205 -28.27 -29.09 -19.65
N ARG A 206 -28.58 -27.97 -18.96
CA ARG A 206 -29.42 -27.88 -17.74
C ARG A 206 -28.91 -28.75 -16.57
N ALA A 207 -27.59 -28.87 -16.43
CA ALA A 207 -26.96 -29.70 -15.40
C ALA A 207 -26.89 -29.03 -14.00
N THR A 208 -27.69 -28.00 -13.75
CA THR A 208 -27.78 -27.30 -12.45
C THR A 208 -29.08 -26.51 -12.31
N ASP A 209 -29.58 -26.46 -11.08
CA ASP A 209 -30.71 -25.68 -10.58
C ASP A 209 -30.36 -24.20 -10.27
N ASP A 210 -29.08 -23.88 -10.06
CA ASP A 210 -28.59 -22.55 -9.69
C ASP A 210 -27.44 -22.06 -10.62
N PRO A 211 -27.73 -21.83 -11.92
CA PRO A 211 -26.73 -21.36 -12.88
C PRO A 211 -26.17 -19.98 -12.52
N THR A 212 -26.96 -19.14 -11.82
CA THR A 212 -26.55 -17.78 -11.43
C THR A 212 -25.43 -17.83 -10.39
N ARG A 213 -25.51 -18.71 -9.39
CA ARG A 213 -24.45 -18.87 -8.38
C ARG A 213 -23.13 -19.34 -8.98
N TYR A 214 -23.14 -20.30 -9.90
CA TYR A 214 -21.89 -20.76 -10.53
C TYR A 214 -21.27 -19.71 -11.44
N ARG A 215 -22.09 -18.94 -12.17
CA ARG A 215 -21.62 -17.77 -12.92
C ARG A 215 -20.98 -16.73 -12.02
N GLN A 216 -21.65 -16.36 -10.91
CA GLN A 216 -21.10 -15.42 -9.94
C GLN A 216 -19.79 -15.92 -9.33
N ARG A 217 -19.70 -17.21 -8.97
CA ARG A 217 -18.48 -17.81 -8.42
C ARG A 217 -17.32 -17.77 -9.43
N LEU A 218 -17.60 -18.06 -10.71
CA LEU A 218 -16.60 -17.94 -11.78
C LEU A 218 -16.21 -16.48 -12.04
N ASP A 219 -17.15 -15.55 -12.02
CA ASP A 219 -16.90 -14.11 -12.20
C ASP A 219 -16.03 -13.53 -11.07
N GLN A 220 -16.24 -13.98 -9.83
CA GLN A 220 -15.37 -13.64 -8.70
C GLN A 220 -13.94 -14.15 -8.92
N LEU A 221 -13.79 -15.42 -9.33
CA LEU A 221 -12.48 -16.02 -9.66
C LEU A 221 -11.78 -15.24 -10.79
N LEU A 222 -12.52 -14.90 -11.85
CA LEU A 222 -12.03 -14.14 -13.00
C LEU A 222 -11.61 -12.71 -12.62
N THR A 223 -12.38 -12.07 -11.75
CA THR A 223 -12.08 -10.72 -11.26
C THR A 223 -10.77 -10.75 -10.45
N ARG A 224 -10.63 -11.71 -9.54
CA ARG A 224 -9.38 -11.90 -8.78
C ARG A 224 -8.20 -12.19 -9.69
N TYR A 225 -8.35 -13.11 -10.66
CA TYR A 225 -7.30 -13.42 -11.64
C TYR A 225 -6.85 -12.17 -12.42
N LYS A 226 -7.80 -11.38 -12.94
CA LYS A 226 -7.49 -10.13 -13.67
C LYS A 226 -6.80 -9.08 -12.81
N GLN A 227 -7.17 -8.96 -11.54
CA GLN A 227 -6.52 -8.04 -10.59
C GLN A 227 -5.12 -8.51 -10.20
N LEU A 228 -4.88 -9.82 -10.18
CA LEU A 228 -3.62 -10.41 -9.80
C LEU A 228 -2.53 -10.23 -10.87
N LEU A 229 -2.88 -10.29 -12.16
CA LEU A 229 -1.93 -10.16 -13.27
C LEU A 229 -1.03 -8.90 -13.21
N PRO A 230 -1.55 -7.67 -13.12
CA PRO A 230 -0.70 -6.48 -13.05
C PRO A 230 0.17 -6.46 -11.78
N GLN A 231 -0.31 -7.03 -10.67
CA GLN A 231 0.49 -7.14 -9.44
C GLN A 231 1.65 -8.14 -9.61
N ILE A 232 1.42 -9.24 -10.33
CA ILE A 232 2.47 -10.20 -10.68
C ILE A 232 3.51 -9.54 -11.59
N GLU A 233 3.09 -8.76 -12.58
CA GLU A 233 4.00 -8.03 -13.49
C GLU A 233 4.88 -7.04 -12.71
N GLU A 234 4.28 -6.20 -11.86
CA GLU A 234 4.99 -5.25 -11.01
C GLU A 234 5.98 -5.96 -10.07
N GLN A 235 5.56 -7.05 -9.42
CA GLN A 235 6.45 -7.81 -8.52
C GLN A 235 7.54 -8.57 -9.28
N SER A 236 7.28 -9.03 -10.49
CA SER A 236 8.28 -9.67 -11.35
C SER A 236 9.37 -8.65 -11.75
N GLU A 237 8.97 -7.45 -12.16
CA GLU A 237 9.89 -6.35 -12.45
C GLU A 237 10.71 -5.99 -11.20
N ARG A 238 10.06 -5.86 -10.04
CA ARG A 238 10.75 -5.61 -8.77
C ARG A 238 11.76 -6.72 -8.42
N CYS A 239 11.38 -7.99 -8.57
CA CYS A 239 12.30 -9.12 -8.35
C CYS A 239 13.50 -9.09 -9.30
N SER A 240 13.31 -8.66 -10.55
CA SER A 240 14.38 -8.53 -11.54
C SER A 240 15.47 -7.52 -11.15
N ILE A 241 15.14 -6.58 -10.24
CA ILE A 241 16.05 -5.54 -9.72
C ILE A 241 16.61 -5.93 -8.36
N ILE A 242 15.79 -6.48 -7.46
CA ILE A 242 16.21 -6.85 -6.10
C ILE A 242 17.21 -8.01 -6.09
N ILE A 243 17.07 -9.00 -6.99
CA ILE A 243 18.02 -10.12 -7.08
C ILE A 243 19.44 -9.60 -7.42
N PRO A 244 19.66 -8.84 -8.51
CA PRO A 244 20.94 -8.19 -8.75
C PRO A 244 21.40 -7.29 -7.60
N SER A 245 20.49 -6.54 -6.96
CA SER A 245 20.83 -5.65 -5.84
C SER A 245 21.43 -6.42 -4.66
N LYS A 246 20.81 -7.54 -4.25
CA LYS A 246 21.32 -8.39 -3.16
C LYS A 246 22.62 -9.11 -3.56
N MET A 247 22.74 -9.54 -4.82
CA MET A 247 23.97 -10.14 -5.32
C MET A 247 25.15 -9.15 -5.31
N ILE A 248 24.91 -7.88 -5.69
CA ILE A 248 25.92 -6.81 -5.60
C ILE A 248 26.32 -6.58 -4.15
N HIS A 249 25.36 -6.55 -3.22
CA HIS A 249 25.63 -6.41 -1.79
C HIS A 249 26.54 -7.53 -1.25
N GLU A 250 26.25 -8.80 -1.57
CA GLU A 250 27.10 -9.92 -1.14
C GLU A 250 28.49 -9.89 -1.79
N ASN A 251 28.56 -9.57 -3.08
CA ASN A 251 29.84 -9.42 -3.78
C ASN A 251 30.66 -8.26 -3.19
N ALA A 252 30.02 -7.16 -2.81
CA ALA A 252 30.67 -6.02 -2.15
C ALA A 252 31.23 -6.44 -0.78
N LEU A 253 30.43 -7.12 0.05
CA LEU A 253 30.89 -7.61 1.36
C LEU A 253 32.04 -8.60 1.24
N ALA A 254 31.94 -9.57 0.32
CA ALA A 254 33.00 -10.55 0.08
C ALA A 254 34.28 -9.85 -0.41
N LEU A 255 34.18 -8.88 -1.32
CA LEU A 255 35.32 -8.15 -1.86
C LEU A 255 35.97 -7.26 -0.78
N ILE A 256 35.18 -6.53 0.01
CA ILE A 256 35.66 -5.73 1.15
C ILE A 256 36.39 -6.63 2.16
N SER A 257 35.81 -7.78 2.51
CA SER A 257 36.45 -8.74 3.41
C SER A 257 37.77 -9.25 2.84
N THR A 258 37.82 -9.56 1.54
CA THR A 258 39.03 -10.08 0.89
C THR A 258 40.13 -9.02 0.81
N ILE A 259 39.78 -7.77 0.47
CA ILE A 259 40.73 -6.65 0.44
C ILE A 259 41.25 -6.34 1.84
N ASN A 260 40.40 -6.37 2.87
CA ASN A 260 40.81 -6.16 4.26
C ASN A 260 41.68 -7.30 4.82
N ALA A 261 41.58 -8.51 4.28
CA ALA A 261 42.43 -9.63 4.65
C ALA A 261 43.88 -9.48 4.12
N ALA A 262 44.13 -8.56 3.19
CA ALA A 262 45.48 -8.24 2.74
C ALA A 262 46.26 -7.54 3.87
N LEU A 263 47.20 -8.27 4.47
CA LEU A 263 48.03 -7.76 5.56
C LEU A 263 49.24 -6.99 5.00
N ASN A 264 49.46 -5.79 5.53
CA ASN A 264 50.69 -5.05 5.30
C ASN A 264 51.87 -5.72 6.01
N ALA A 265 53.07 -5.58 5.43
CA ALA A 265 54.27 -6.18 5.99
C ALA A 265 54.66 -5.52 7.34
N PRO A 266 55.13 -6.29 8.33
CA PRO A 266 55.54 -5.76 9.63
C PRO A 266 56.80 -4.87 9.50
N LEU A 267 56.87 -3.82 10.32
CA LEU A 267 58.01 -2.91 10.39
C LEU A 267 58.97 -3.33 11.51
N HIS A 268 59.70 -4.43 11.33
CA HIS A 268 60.78 -4.84 12.24
C HIS A 268 61.89 -5.51 11.42
N PHE A 269 63.13 -5.11 11.63
CA PHE A 269 64.24 -5.45 10.74
C PHE A 269 65.47 -5.77 11.59
N ARG A 270 66.11 -6.92 11.35
CA ARG A 270 67.35 -7.29 12.04
C ARG A 270 68.58 -6.85 11.23
N ASP A 271 68.46 -6.85 9.91
CA ASP A 271 69.52 -6.48 9.00
C ASP A 271 68.99 -5.88 7.67
N LEU A 272 69.91 -5.50 6.78
CA LEU A 272 69.59 -4.96 5.46
C LEU A 272 68.84 -5.96 4.55
N ASN A 273 69.05 -7.27 4.73
CA ASN A 273 68.36 -8.29 3.93
C ASN A 273 66.89 -8.45 4.37
N ASP A 274 66.60 -8.29 5.66
CA ASP A 274 65.22 -8.21 6.18
C ASP A 274 64.47 -7.03 5.57
N VAL A 275 65.11 -5.87 5.43
CA VAL A 275 64.50 -4.70 4.76
C VAL A 275 64.21 -4.99 3.30
N ARG A 276 65.17 -5.57 2.56
CA ARG A 276 64.99 -5.94 1.14
C ARG A 276 63.85 -6.94 0.95
N SER A 277 63.79 -7.98 1.77
CA SER A 277 62.74 -9.00 1.70
C SER A 277 61.37 -8.44 2.08
N THR A 278 61.29 -7.55 3.07
CA THR A 278 60.05 -6.86 3.46
C THR A 278 59.55 -5.91 2.38
N VAL A 279 60.43 -5.13 1.72
CA VAL A 279 60.08 -4.29 0.55
C VAL A 279 59.48 -5.15 -0.56
N GLN A 280 60.06 -6.32 -0.84
CA GLN A 280 59.55 -7.25 -1.85
C GLN A 280 58.21 -7.87 -1.43
N GLY A 281 58.02 -8.21 -0.15
CA GLY A 281 56.76 -8.66 0.41
C GLY A 281 55.64 -7.62 0.28
N GLN A 282 55.91 -6.37 0.68
CA GLN A 282 54.95 -5.27 0.56
C GLN A 282 54.60 -4.97 -0.91
N ARG A 283 55.55 -5.11 -1.84
CA ARG A 283 55.28 -4.97 -3.27
C ARG A 283 54.25 -6.00 -3.74
N LYS A 284 54.36 -7.26 -3.30
CA LYS A 284 53.37 -8.30 -3.61
C LYS A 284 51.98 -7.99 -3.04
N VAL A 285 51.91 -7.38 -1.85
CA VAL A 285 50.63 -6.93 -1.25
C VAL A 285 49.99 -5.84 -2.12
N VAL A 286 50.76 -4.86 -2.58
CA VAL A 286 50.28 -3.81 -3.51
C VAL A 286 49.80 -4.43 -4.83
N GLU A 287 50.57 -5.35 -5.42
CA GLU A 287 50.19 -6.05 -6.65
C GLU A 287 48.91 -6.89 -6.45
N TYR A 288 48.76 -7.56 -5.31
CA TYR A 288 47.58 -8.34 -4.95
C TYR A 288 46.33 -7.48 -4.80
N ILE A 289 46.40 -6.38 -4.06
CA ILE A 289 45.27 -5.43 -3.93
C ILE A 289 44.94 -4.82 -5.30
N ASN A 290 45.94 -4.38 -6.06
CA ASN A 290 45.73 -3.79 -7.39
C ASN A 290 45.13 -4.79 -8.40
N GLY A 291 45.33 -6.10 -8.20
CA GLY A 291 44.69 -7.15 -8.99
C GLY A 291 43.15 -7.12 -8.92
N PHE A 292 42.57 -6.55 -7.86
CA PHE A 292 41.12 -6.38 -7.73
C PHE A 292 40.58 -5.15 -8.46
N HIS A 293 41.42 -4.30 -9.06
CA HIS A 293 40.99 -3.05 -9.70
C HIS A 293 39.92 -3.28 -10.79
N GLN A 294 40.10 -4.30 -11.63
CA GLN A 294 39.11 -4.66 -12.65
C GLN A 294 37.80 -5.13 -12.00
N GLN A 295 37.86 -5.98 -10.99
CA GLN A 295 36.66 -6.50 -10.30
C GLN A 295 35.89 -5.38 -9.60
N VAL A 296 36.59 -4.43 -8.96
CA VAL A 296 36.01 -3.22 -8.36
C VAL A 296 35.31 -2.39 -9.42
N ASN A 297 35.98 -2.09 -10.54
CA ASN A 297 35.39 -1.29 -11.62
C ASN A 297 34.18 -1.98 -12.26
N GLU A 298 34.22 -3.30 -12.46
CA GLU A 298 33.09 -4.07 -12.96
C GLU A 298 31.90 -4.09 -11.99
N LEU A 299 32.17 -4.19 -10.68
CA LEU A 299 31.14 -4.14 -9.65
C LEU A 299 30.51 -2.74 -9.57
N LEU A 300 31.34 -1.69 -9.64
CA LEU A 300 30.89 -0.29 -9.70
C LEU A 300 30.11 0.01 -10.97
N ALA A 301 30.54 -0.46 -12.14
CA ALA A 301 29.82 -0.29 -13.39
C ALA A 301 28.43 -0.94 -13.33
N ARG A 302 28.36 -2.20 -12.87
CA ARG A 302 27.10 -2.93 -12.66
C ARG A 302 26.20 -2.25 -11.63
N GLY A 303 26.75 -1.79 -10.51
CA GLY A 303 26.01 -1.06 -9.48
C GLY A 303 25.47 0.29 -9.99
N THR A 304 26.28 1.04 -10.74
CA THR A 304 25.90 2.34 -11.30
C THR A 304 24.81 2.20 -12.36
N GLU A 305 24.87 1.15 -13.18
CA GLU A 305 23.79 0.81 -14.12
C GLU A 305 22.49 0.46 -13.39
N LEU A 306 22.57 -0.33 -12.32
CA LEU A 306 21.41 -0.68 -11.50
C LEU A 306 20.79 0.55 -10.82
N ILE A 307 21.60 1.49 -10.32
CA ILE A 307 21.15 2.72 -9.64
C ILE A 307 20.33 3.64 -10.57
N ARG A 308 20.47 3.53 -11.90
CA ARG A 308 19.64 4.28 -12.85
C ARG A 308 18.16 3.89 -12.77
N ASN A 309 17.85 2.70 -12.25
CA ASN A 309 16.48 2.26 -12.03
C ASN A 309 15.95 2.77 -10.67
N THR A 310 14.77 3.41 -10.68
CA THR A 310 14.16 4.04 -9.50
C THR A 310 13.78 3.05 -8.40
N MET A 311 13.65 1.75 -8.72
CA MET A 311 13.31 0.70 -7.75
C MET A 311 14.53 0.11 -7.02
N THR A 312 15.75 0.56 -7.35
CA THR A 312 16.98 0.04 -6.74
C THR A 312 17.12 0.51 -5.28
N PRO A 313 17.37 -0.41 -4.33
CA PRO A 313 17.54 -0.04 -2.92
C PRO A 313 18.74 0.89 -2.68
N LYS A 314 18.58 1.83 -1.74
CA LYS A 314 19.63 2.81 -1.38
C LYS A 314 20.91 2.19 -0.85
N TYR A 315 20.85 0.99 -0.26
CA TYR A 315 22.05 0.30 0.24
C TYR A 315 23.04 -0.03 -0.89
N VAL A 316 22.59 -0.25 -2.13
CA VAL A 316 23.48 -0.52 -3.26
C VAL A 316 24.39 0.68 -3.52
N GLN A 317 23.87 1.90 -3.42
CA GLN A 317 24.68 3.12 -3.53
C GLN A 317 25.72 3.23 -2.41
N GLN A 318 25.34 2.85 -1.18
CA GLN A 318 26.25 2.82 -0.04
C GLN A 318 27.35 1.76 -0.22
N ASP A 319 27.00 0.55 -0.68
CA ASP A 319 27.95 -0.53 -0.97
C ASP A 319 28.98 -0.09 -2.02
N MET A 320 28.54 0.60 -3.10
CA MET A 320 29.44 1.09 -4.14
C MET A 320 30.41 2.15 -3.59
N GLN A 321 29.92 3.07 -2.75
CA GLN A 321 30.77 4.06 -2.09
C GLN A 321 31.76 3.40 -1.12
N GLN A 322 31.32 2.41 -0.35
CA GLN A 322 32.17 1.69 0.60
C GLN A 322 33.25 0.87 -0.11
N VAL A 323 32.92 0.11 -1.15
CA VAL A 323 33.90 -0.64 -1.95
C VAL A 323 34.95 0.31 -2.53
N GLN A 324 34.53 1.42 -3.14
CA GLN A 324 35.44 2.40 -3.72
C GLN A 324 36.33 3.05 -2.66
N MET A 325 35.76 3.45 -1.51
CA MET A 325 36.49 4.08 -0.43
C MET A 325 37.51 3.11 0.18
N ILE A 326 37.10 1.90 0.57
CA ILE A 326 37.96 0.91 1.21
C ILE A 326 39.06 0.43 0.26
N PHE A 327 38.73 0.18 -1.01
CA PHE A 327 39.72 -0.21 -2.02
C PHE A 327 40.80 0.88 -2.18
N ASN A 328 40.40 2.14 -2.36
CA ASN A 328 41.34 3.24 -2.54
C ASN A 328 42.16 3.50 -1.26
N ASP A 329 41.53 3.48 -0.09
CA ASP A 329 42.21 3.66 1.20
C ASP A 329 43.26 2.56 1.44
N ARG A 330 42.90 1.30 1.20
CA ARG A 330 43.82 0.16 1.35
C ARG A 330 44.93 0.17 0.34
N LEU A 331 44.63 0.46 -0.93
CA LEU A 331 45.63 0.59 -1.98
C LEU A 331 46.60 1.73 -1.68
N GLN A 332 46.09 2.90 -1.29
CA GLN A 332 46.89 4.06 -0.93
C GLN A 332 47.77 3.77 0.29
N THR A 333 47.21 3.19 1.36
CA THR A 333 47.97 2.79 2.55
C THR A 333 49.10 1.82 2.20
N ALA A 334 48.82 0.82 1.35
CA ALA A 334 49.83 -0.15 0.93
C ALA A 334 50.92 0.48 0.04
N GLN A 335 50.56 1.45 -0.82
CA GLN A 335 51.48 2.22 -1.66
C GLN A 335 52.35 3.17 -0.83
N ASP A 336 51.76 3.89 0.13
CA ASP A 336 52.47 4.80 1.04
C ASP A 336 53.48 4.04 1.90
N LEU A 337 53.09 2.87 2.41
CA LEU A 337 54.01 1.99 3.14
C LEU A 337 55.12 1.47 2.22
N SER A 338 54.82 1.12 0.96
CA SER A 338 55.84 0.72 -0.01
C SER A 338 56.84 1.84 -0.30
N ALA A 339 56.37 3.08 -0.45
CA ALA A 339 57.22 4.26 -0.64
C ALA A 339 58.10 4.52 0.60
N LYS A 340 57.51 4.41 1.80
CA LYS A 340 58.23 4.53 3.08
C LYS A 340 59.33 3.46 3.21
N LEU A 341 59.01 2.20 2.92
CA LEU A 341 59.96 1.08 2.96
C LEU A 341 61.11 1.22 1.94
N LYS A 342 60.84 1.70 0.72
CA LYS A 342 61.88 1.98 -0.27
C LYS A 342 62.86 3.06 0.22
N ARG A 343 62.34 4.14 0.80
CA ARG A 343 63.17 5.20 1.38
C ARG A 343 64.01 4.70 2.56
N ILE A 344 63.45 3.83 3.41
CA ILE A 344 64.18 3.16 4.49
C ILE A 344 65.33 2.31 3.92
N LEU A 345 65.06 1.53 2.86
CA LEU A 345 66.07 0.71 2.20
C LEU A 345 67.24 1.57 1.68
N GLU A 346 66.94 2.67 0.98
CA GLU A 346 67.96 3.59 0.45
C GLU A 346 68.86 4.16 1.55
N ILE A 347 68.27 4.60 2.68
CA ILE A 347 69.05 5.15 3.80
C ILE A 347 69.92 4.09 4.46
N TRP A 348 69.39 2.87 4.66
CA TRP A 348 70.13 1.78 5.27
C TRP A 348 71.28 1.29 4.38
N GLU A 349 71.10 1.27 3.06
CA GLU A 349 72.17 0.98 2.10
C GLU A 349 73.31 2.02 2.18
N GLN A 350 72.96 3.31 2.33
CA GLN A 350 73.95 4.39 2.49
C GLN A 350 74.70 4.28 3.83
N PHE A 351 74.00 3.97 4.93
CA PHE A 351 74.61 3.78 6.24
C PHE A 351 75.59 2.59 6.24
N ASP A 352 75.21 1.44 5.67
CA ASP A 352 76.10 0.27 5.56
C ASP A 352 77.35 0.57 4.71
N SER A 353 77.19 1.34 3.63
CA SER A 353 78.31 1.77 2.79
C SER A 353 79.31 2.67 3.55
N ASN A 354 78.81 3.66 4.30
CA ASN A 354 79.64 4.55 5.11
C ASN A 354 80.36 3.80 6.25
N LYS A 355 79.67 2.86 6.90
CA LYS A 355 80.25 1.98 7.93
C LYS A 355 81.44 1.18 7.38
N ARG A 356 81.29 0.55 6.20
CA ARG A 356 82.41 -0.18 5.56
C ARG A 356 83.59 0.73 5.24
N ARG A 357 83.33 1.94 4.74
CA ARG A 357 84.37 2.93 4.43
C ARG A 357 85.14 3.37 5.68
N TYR A 358 84.42 3.63 6.78
CA TYR A 358 85.01 3.96 8.07
C TYR A 358 85.94 2.84 8.58
N GLN A 359 85.46 1.60 8.58
CA GLN A 359 86.23 0.45 9.07
C GLN A 359 87.57 0.29 8.33
N GLN A 360 87.57 0.42 7.01
CA GLN A 360 88.79 0.31 6.19
C GLN A 360 89.83 1.41 6.46
N LEU A 361 89.41 2.58 6.91
CA LEU A 361 90.29 3.71 7.22
C LEU A 361 90.84 3.60 8.64
N ILE A 362 89.99 3.30 9.63
CA ILE A 362 90.44 3.19 11.02
C ILE A 362 91.41 2.02 11.25
N ASP A 363 91.20 0.89 10.55
CA ASP A 363 92.12 -0.24 10.62
C ASP A 363 93.51 0.10 10.05
N ARG A 364 93.59 0.98 9.04
CA ARG A 364 94.88 1.47 8.50
C ARG A 364 95.57 2.40 9.49
N LEU A 365 94.86 3.39 10.03
CA LEU A 365 95.43 4.36 10.97
C LEU A 365 95.91 3.71 12.28
N ASN A 366 95.18 2.73 12.80
CA ASN A 366 95.58 2.00 14.02
C ASN A 366 96.89 1.20 13.84
N ASN A 367 97.16 0.72 12.62
CA ASN A 367 98.45 0.08 12.32
C ASN A 367 99.60 1.10 12.33
N ASP A 368 99.39 2.31 11.79
CA ASP A 368 100.39 3.39 11.79
C ASP A 368 100.69 3.87 13.23
N LEU A 369 99.68 3.99 14.09
CA LEU A 369 99.83 4.31 15.52
C LEU A 369 100.71 3.30 16.26
N THR A 370 100.48 2.01 16.01
CA THR A 370 101.24 0.92 16.64
C THR A 370 102.73 0.96 16.26
N GLN A 371 103.06 1.39 15.04
CA GLN A 371 104.45 1.57 14.60
C GLN A 371 105.16 2.75 15.27
N LEU A 372 104.47 3.87 15.52
CA LEU A 372 105.05 5.04 16.20
C LEU A 372 105.42 4.73 17.66
N ILE A 373 104.50 4.09 18.40
CA ILE A 373 104.70 3.75 19.81
C ILE A 373 105.89 2.78 19.98
N SER A 374 106.11 1.89 19.02
CA SER A 374 107.17 0.87 19.09
C SER A 374 108.60 1.41 18.93
N ASN A 375 108.78 2.67 18.47
CA ASN A 375 110.11 3.26 18.14
C ASN A 375 110.64 4.31 19.15
N ARG A 376 110.04 4.44 20.34
CA ARG A 376 110.29 5.48 21.37
C ARG A 376 111.75 5.64 21.88
N ASN A 377 112.61 4.62 21.74
CA ASN A 377 113.96 4.61 22.35
C ASN A 377 115.11 5.07 21.42
N ALA A 378 114.82 5.52 20.20
CA ALA A 378 115.84 5.72 19.16
C ALA A 378 116.12 7.19 18.76
N ILE A 379 115.54 8.19 19.44
CA ILE A 379 115.55 9.59 18.97
C ILE A 379 116.35 10.52 19.90
N THR A 380 117.20 11.35 19.31
CA THR A 380 118.15 12.25 19.99
C THR A 380 117.58 13.63 20.39
N SER A 381 116.28 13.91 20.19
CA SER A 381 115.62 15.16 20.62
C SER A 381 114.10 15.01 20.79
N PHE A 382 113.54 15.48 21.93
CA PHE A 382 112.10 15.51 22.23
C PHE A 382 111.24 16.21 21.15
N GLN A 383 111.78 17.20 20.41
CA GLN A 383 111.00 18.01 19.47
C GLN A 383 110.54 17.29 18.19
N ARG A 384 111.34 16.35 17.64
CA ARG A 384 111.04 15.68 16.35
C ARG A 384 109.93 14.62 16.49
N GLU A 385 109.76 14.05 17.67
CA GLU A 385 108.72 13.05 17.97
C GLU A 385 107.35 13.71 18.17
N ILE A 386 107.33 14.92 18.76
CA ILE A 386 106.13 15.75 18.89
C ILE A 386 105.49 16.07 17.53
N ASP A 387 106.29 16.38 16.49
CA ASP A 387 105.77 16.72 15.16
C ASP A 387 105.19 15.50 14.40
N GLY A 388 105.75 14.30 14.61
CA GLY A 388 105.23 13.06 14.02
C GLY A 388 103.86 12.65 14.58
N CYS A 389 103.66 12.79 15.90
CA CYS A 389 102.39 12.52 16.56
C CYS A 389 101.29 13.51 16.16
N LYS A 390 101.62 14.79 15.95
CA LYS A 390 100.65 15.81 15.48
C LYS A 390 100.06 15.48 14.10
N ASN A 391 100.88 14.96 13.18
CA ASN A 391 100.42 14.60 11.84
C ASN A 391 99.49 13.37 11.85
N LEU A 392 99.80 12.33 12.64
CA LEU A 392 98.93 11.16 12.73
C LEU A 392 97.58 11.49 13.41
N ARG A 393 97.59 12.34 14.45
CA ARG A 393 96.39 12.89 15.08
C ARG A 393 95.44 13.53 14.06
N HIS A 394 95.99 14.34 13.15
CA HIS A 394 95.21 15.00 12.10
C HIS A 394 94.56 14.00 11.14
N SER A 395 95.24 12.91 10.78
CA SER A 395 94.65 11.87 9.92
C SER A 395 93.48 11.11 10.58
N TYR A 396 93.45 11.00 11.92
CA TYR A 396 92.27 10.48 12.63
C TYR A 396 91.10 11.49 12.63
N GLU A 397 91.37 12.80 12.61
CA GLU A 397 90.33 13.83 12.51
C GLU A 397 89.56 13.76 11.16
N GLU A 398 90.18 13.24 10.09
CA GLU A 398 89.53 13.02 8.78
C GLU A 398 88.42 11.94 8.80
N LEU A 399 88.31 11.12 9.87
CA LEU A 399 87.21 10.16 10.05
C LEU A 399 85.93 10.79 10.61
N CYS A 400 86.03 11.96 11.26
CA CYS A 400 84.88 12.65 11.86
C CYS A 400 83.75 12.98 10.86
N PRO A 401 84.02 13.48 9.64
CA PRO A 401 82.97 13.75 8.66
C PRO A 401 82.16 12.51 8.25
N ILE A 402 82.77 11.32 8.25
CA ILE A 402 82.06 10.06 7.92
C ILE A 402 81.09 9.69 9.05
N LEU A 403 81.49 9.88 10.31
CA LEU A 403 80.62 9.69 11.47
C LEU A 403 79.50 10.75 11.52
N ASP A 404 79.77 11.99 11.13
CA ASP A 404 78.76 13.04 11.01
C ASP A 404 77.71 12.69 9.96
N ASP A 405 78.12 12.16 8.80
CA ASP A 405 77.19 11.71 7.77
C ASP A 405 76.34 10.53 8.24
N CYS A 406 76.92 9.56 8.97
CA CYS A 406 76.14 8.50 9.64
C CYS A 406 75.17 9.06 10.69
N THR A 407 75.56 10.10 11.44
CA THR A 407 74.71 10.79 12.42
C THR A 407 73.52 11.48 11.73
N LYS A 408 73.75 12.13 10.58
CA LYS A 408 72.68 12.74 9.77
C LYS A 408 71.70 11.68 9.25
N LEU A 409 72.20 10.54 8.77
CA LEU A 409 71.36 9.43 8.32
C LEU A 409 70.53 8.85 9.48
N LEU A 410 71.13 8.66 10.66
CA LEU A 410 70.42 8.26 11.88
C LEU A 410 69.34 9.27 12.28
N GLN A 411 69.64 10.57 12.21
CA GLN A 411 68.67 11.62 12.50
C GLN A 411 67.47 11.56 11.56
N ILE A 412 67.70 11.38 10.25
CA ILE A 412 66.63 11.24 9.25
C ILE A 412 65.73 10.04 9.60
N VAL A 413 66.31 8.93 10.03
CA VAL A 413 65.58 7.69 10.35
C VAL A 413 64.85 7.75 11.69
N SER A 414 65.42 8.46 12.67
CA SER A 414 64.85 8.69 14.01
C SER A 414 63.59 9.57 14.01
N ASN A 415 63.39 10.39 12.97
CA ASN A 415 62.22 11.25 12.78
C ASN A 415 60.97 10.45 12.30
N ASN A 416 60.65 9.33 12.95
CA ASN A 416 59.47 8.47 12.73
C ASN A 416 59.48 7.58 11.46
N LEU A 417 60.63 7.34 10.84
CA LEU A 417 60.73 6.40 9.70
C LEU A 417 60.84 4.94 10.16
N LEU A 418 61.59 4.66 11.23
CA LEU A 418 61.74 3.33 11.82
C LEU A 418 61.16 3.23 13.25
N PRO A 419 60.78 2.02 13.69
CA PRO A 419 60.52 1.76 15.10
C PRO A 419 61.79 1.92 15.96
N TYR A 420 61.57 2.20 17.25
CA TYR A 420 62.63 2.49 18.22
C TYR A 420 63.71 1.40 18.29
N GLU A 421 63.33 0.12 18.30
CA GLU A 421 64.28 -1.01 18.39
C GLU A 421 65.30 -1.01 17.24
N ASN A 422 64.85 -0.75 16.01
CA ASN A 422 65.74 -0.70 14.84
C ASN A 422 66.62 0.56 14.85
N VAL A 423 66.10 1.67 15.37
CA VAL A 423 66.89 2.90 15.58
C VAL A 423 67.97 2.65 16.64
N GLN A 424 67.66 1.93 17.71
CA GLN A 424 68.64 1.54 18.73
C GLN A 424 69.71 0.61 18.17
N LEU A 425 69.36 -0.32 17.28
CA LEU A 425 70.34 -1.19 16.62
C LEU A 425 71.35 -0.35 15.81
N LEU A 426 70.88 0.52 14.92
CA LEU A 426 71.77 1.38 14.12
C LEU A 426 72.56 2.37 14.98
N LYS A 427 71.95 2.88 16.06
CA LYS A 427 72.62 3.76 17.02
C LYS A 427 73.76 3.02 17.75
N SER A 428 73.54 1.80 18.20
CA SER A 428 74.59 1.00 18.86
C SER A 428 75.80 0.74 17.95
N GLU A 429 75.56 0.56 16.64
CA GLU A 429 76.65 0.42 15.66
C GLU A 429 77.41 1.73 15.44
N HIS A 430 76.71 2.86 15.42
CA HIS A 430 77.31 4.19 15.32
C HIS A 430 78.09 4.58 16.58
N ASP A 431 77.52 4.34 17.76
CA ASP A 431 78.17 4.59 19.06
C ASP A 431 79.45 3.76 19.17
N GLY A 432 79.44 2.49 18.75
CA GLY A 432 80.64 1.65 18.70
C GLY A 432 81.72 2.18 17.75
N MET A 433 81.35 2.75 16.61
CA MET A 433 82.30 3.43 15.73
C MET A 433 82.85 4.70 16.41
N HIS A 434 82.01 5.53 17.01
CA HIS A 434 82.41 6.75 17.72
C HIS A 434 83.39 6.46 18.86
N ASP A 435 83.08 5.48 19.71
CA ASP A 435 83.93 5.06 20.83
C ASP A 435 85.31 4.58 20.35
N GLN A 436 85.36 3.84 19.24
CA GLN A 436 86.62 3.38 18.66
C GLN A 436 87.50 4.56 18.20
N LEU A 437 86.91 5.58 17.57
CA LEU A 437 87.66 6.79 17.15
C LEU A 437 88.16 7.59 18.35
N MET A 438 87.29 7.83 19.33
CA MET A 438 87.64 8.61 20.52
C MET A 438 88.74 7.93 21.34
N ASN A 439 88.72 6.60 21.44
CA ASN A 439 89.79 5.86 22.10
C ASN A 439 91.13 5.99 21.37
N SER A 440 91.15 5.86 20.03
CA SER A 440 92.38 6.04 19.25
C SER A 440 92.93 7.47 19.29
N LEU A 441 92.06 8.50 19.23
CA LEU A 441 92.45 9.90 19.41
C LEU A 441 93.02 10.16 20.81
N LYS A 442 92.39 9.60 21.85
CA LYS A 442 92.87 9.69 23.23
C LYS A 442 94.26 9.08 23.40
N ILE A 443 94.51 7.89 22.84
CA ILE A 443 95.83 7.25 22.93
C ILE A 443 96.93 8.13 22.30
N ILE A 444 96.63 8.80 21.19
CA ILE A 444 97.57 9.73 20.54
C ILE A 444 97.77 11.01 21.35
N ASP A 445 96.69 11.57 21.91
CA ASP A 445 96.73 12.78 22.74
C ASP A 445 97.47 12.55 24.07
N ASP A 446 97.26 11.39 24.70
CA ASP A 446 97.98 10.98 25.90
C ASP A 446 99.49 10.85 25.60
N TYR A 447 99.87 10.21 24.47
CA TYR A 447 101.27 10.09 24.04
C TYR A 447 101.91 11.46 23.72
N LEU A 448 101.17 12.38 23.09
CA LEU A 448 101.63 13.74 22.80
C LEU A 448 101.83 14.56 24.10
N THR A 449 100.95 14.38 25.07
CA THR A 449 100.95 15.11 26.35
C THR A 449 102.09 14.66 27.26
N ASP A 450 102.39 13.36 27.31
CA ASP A 450 103.52 12.82 28.08
C ASP A 450 104.87 13.37 27.60
N LEU A 451 105.07 13.44 26.27
CA LEU A 451 106.30 13.97 25.67
C LEU A 451 106.52 15.46 25.95
N ILE A 452 105.46 16.25 26.13
CA ILE A 452 105.53 17.69 26.45
C ILE A 452 105.77 17.89 27.96
N ASN A 453 105.09 17.11 28.81
CA ASN A 453 105.18 17.23 30.27
C ASN A 453 106.56 16.89 30.84
N ASP A 454 107.31 15.97 30.24
CA ASP A 454 108.64 15.59 30.74
C ASP A 454 109.70 16.68 30.55
N ASN A 455 109.51 17.60 29.59
CA ASN A 455 110.41 18.72 29.32
C ASN A 455 110.26 19.88 30.33
N ASP A 456 109.05 20.10 30.85
CA ASP A 456 108.73 21.27 31.71
C ASP A 456 108.92 20.99 33.22
N LYS A 457 108.93 19.73 33.64
CA LYS A 457 109.05 19.32 35.06
C LYS A 457 110.44 19.55 35.68
N TRP A 458 111.52 19.54 34.91
CA TRP A 458 112.90 19.66 35.44
C TRP A 458 113.25 21.08 35.93
N THR A 459 112.64 22.10 35.36
CA THR A 459 112.97 23.52 35.62
C THR A 459 112.18 24.13 36.78
N ASN A 460 110.97 23.65 37.09
CA ASN A 460 110.10 24.22 38.13
C ASN A 460 110.40 23.73 39.56
N PHE A 461 110.93 22.51 39.74
CA PHE A 461 111.11 21.85 41.04
C PHE A 461 112.01 22.61 42.06
N ASN A 462 113.02 23.36 41.61
CA ASN A 462 114.02 23.99 42.50
C ASN A 462 113.59 25.34 43.10
N THR A 463 112.56 26.00 42.56
CA THR A 463 112.21 27.38 42.94
C THR A 463 111.15 27.41 44.05
N GLU A 464 110.23 26.44 44.08
CA GLU A 464 109.08 26.45 45.00
C GLU A 464 109.37 25.88 46.41
N LEU A 465 110.41 25.05 46.59
CA LEU A 465 110.74 24.42 47.88
C LEU A 465 111.04 25.44 49.01
N LYS A 466 111.48 26.65 48.65
CA LYS A 466 111.94 27.69 49.59
C LYS A 466 110.83 28.63 50.06
N ARG A 467 109.67 28.65 49.37
CA ARG A 467 108.55 29.58 49.62
C ARG A 467 107.56 29.05 50.67
N LEU A 468 107.39 27.73 50.75
CA LEU A 468 106.36 27.09 51.59
C LEU A 468 106.71 26.98 53.09
N GLU A 469 107.99 27.10 53.46
CA GLU A 469 108.42 27.02 54.87
C GLU A 469 107.89 28.18 55.75
N THR A 470 107.45 29.30 55.16
CA THR A 470 107.07 30.53 55.91
C THR A 470 105.55 30.68 56.16
N LEU A 471 104.71 30.10 55.30
CA LEU A 471 103.27 30.40 55.26
C LEU A 471 102.40 29.51 56.18
N PHE A 472 102.82 28.29 56.49
CA PHE A 472 102.02 27.35 57.31
C PHE A 472 101.88 27.73 58.79
N HIS A 473 102.68 28.67 59.30
CA HIS A 473 102.63 29.11 60.69
C HIS A 473 101.49 30.12 60.98
N GLU A 474 100.95 30.79 59.95
CA GLU A 474 99.98 31.88 60.12
C GLU A 474 98.51 31.41 60.07
N ILE A 475 98.21 30.25 59.48
CA ILE A 475 96.82 29.77 59.27
C ILE A 475 96.21 29.11 60.53
N GLU A 476 96.99 28.38 61.34
CA GLU A 476 96.49 27.70 62.54
C GLU A 476 95.89 28.67 63.58
N THR A 477 96.34 29.93 63.60
CA THR A 477 95.86 30.93 64.56
C THR A 477 94.50 31.56 64.19
N MET A 478 94.06 31.48 62.93
CA MET A 478 92.78 32.08 62.49
C MET A 478 91.54 31.19 62.69
N PHE A 479 91.67 29.86 62.63
CA PHE A 479 90.55 28.91 62.68
C PHE A 479 89.89 28.82 64.08
N ASP A 480 90.68 28.78 65.15
CA ASP A 480 90.21 28.54 66.52
C ASP A 480 89.35 29.68 67.11
N THR A 481 89.34 30.88 66.50
CA THR A 481 88.68 32.07 67.09
C THR A 481 87.24 32.30 66.61
N ASN A 482 86.81 31.74 65.47
CA ASN A 482 85.62 32.23 64.73
C ASN A 482 84.44 31.26 64.56
N MET A 483 84.55 29.97 64.91
CA MET A 483 83.55 28.95 64.50
C MET A 483 82.47 28.58 65.54
N PHE A 484 82.42 29.19 66.74
CA PHE A 484 81.48 28.80 67.81
C PHE A 484 80.49 29.90 68.26
N GLY A 485 79.77 30.55 67.33
CA GLY A 485 78.68 31.50 67.64
C GLY A 485 77.48 31.45 66.69
N GLU A 486 76.28 31.82 67.16
CA GLU A 486 75.06 31.94 66.34
C GLU A 486 75.20 33.07 65.31
N ARG A 487 75.29 32.72 64.01
CA ARG A 487 75.36 33.65 62.87
C ARG A 487 74.52 33.14 61.69
N PRO A 488 74.02 34.02 60.80
CA PRO A 488 73.30 33.67 59.56
C PRO A 488 74.09 32.73 58.65
N LEU A 489 73.39 31.90 57.84
CA LEU A 489 74.00 30.90 56.95
C LEU A 489 75.03 31.51 55.97
N GLU A 490 74.75 32.72 55.50
CA GLU A 490 75.60 33.47 54.54
C GLU A 490 76.90 33.99 55.19
N ASP A 491 76.86 34.35 56.48
CA ASP A 491 78.05 34.79 57.23
C ASP A 491 78.96 33.62 57.63
N LYS A 492 78.38 32.43 57.91
CA LYS A 492 79.15 31.21 58.17
C LYS A 492 79.89 30.72 56.92
N GLN A 493 79.26 30.86 55.75
CA GLN A 493 79.84 30.45 54.47
C GLN A 493 81.02 31.34 54.03
N ASN A 494 80.90 32.66 54.15
CA ASN A 494 81.96 33.59 53.76
C ASN A 494 83.26 33.45 54.60
N ILE A 495 83.15 32.99 55.85
CA ILE A 495 84.30 32.78 56.74
C ILE A 495 85.01 31.45 56.43
N LEU A 496 84.25 30.39 56.16
CA LEU A 496 84.78 29.07 55.76
C LEU A 496 85.47 29.14 54.39
N GLU A 497 84.91 29.89 53.44
CA GLU A 497 85.47 30.06 52.09
C GLU A 497 86.83 30.77 52.11
N ARG A 498 87.00 31.80 52.95
CA ARG A 498 88.28 32.50 53.10
C ARG A 498 89.37 31.63 53.72
N ILE A 499 89.03 30.78 54.69
CA ILE A 499 89.97 29.85 55.33
C ILE A 499 90.30 28.67 54.39
N ARG A 500 89.33 28.19 53.58
CA ARG A 500 89.54 27.15 52.57
C ARG A 500 90.49 27.60 51.47
N GLU A 501 90.32 28.82 50.95
CA GLU A 501 91.18 29.35 49.89
C GLU A 501 92.64 29.45 50.34
N GLU A 502 92.91 30.03 51.50
CA GLU A 502 94.27 30.17 52.03
C GLU A 502 94.92 28.81 52.37
N LEU A 503 94.17 27.84 52.91
CA LEU A 503 94.68 26.51 53.26
C LEU A 503 94.89 25.61 52.02
N GLY A 504 94.00 25.71 51.02
CA GLY A 504 94.03 24.93 49.78
C GLY A 504 95.19 25.34 48.87
N GLU A 505 95.47 26.64 48.75
CA GLU A 505 96.61 27.14 47.97
C GLU A 505 97.96 26.61 48.52
N HIS A 506 98.10 26.51 49.84
CA HIS A 506 99.36 26.10 50.46
C HIS A 506 99.54 24.57 50.54
N LEU A 507 98.46 23.80 50.70
CA LEU A 507 98.48 22.33 50.62
C LEU A 507 98.70 21.81 49.20
N HIS A 508 98.11 22.45 48.19
CA HIS A 508 98.31 22.11 46.79
C HIS A 508 99.78 22.30 46.38
N ALA A 509 100.40 23.42 46.79
CA ALA A 509 101.79 23.70 46.52
C ALA A 509 102.76 22.67 47.17
N LEU A 510 102.41 22.11 48.34
CA LEU A 510 103.23 21.11 49.03
C LEU A 510 103.12 19.69 48.42
N SER A 511 101.93 19.33 47.93
CA SER A 511 101.67 18.07 47.22
C SER A 511 102.35 18.02 45.85
N ILE A 512 102.35 19.14 45.12
CA ILE A 512 103.01 19.27 43.81
C ILE A 512 104.52 19.01 43.95
N LEU A 513 105.20 19.67 44.90
CA LEU A 513 106.63 19.45 45.14
C LEU A 513 106.97 18.03 45.63
N GLN A 514 106.02 17.30 46.21
CA GLN A 514 106.23 15.90 46.64
C GLN A 514 106.13 14.90 45.50
N SER A 515 105.20 15.14 44.57
CA SER A 515 105.06 14.35 43.35
C SER A 515 106.24 14.59 42.40
N ASP A 516 106.69 15.84 42.27
CA ASP A 516 107.80 16.21 41.40
C ASP A 516 109.13 15.55 41.83
N SER A 517 109.36 15.36 43.14
CA SER A 517 110.57 14.67 43.61
C SER A 517 110.59 13.17 43.29
N GLN A 518 109.43 12.53 43.18
CA GLN A 518 109.30 11.10 42.85
C GLN A 518 109.36 10.84 41.34
N ASN A 519 108.84 11.76 40.53
CA ASN A 519 108.92 11.67 39.06
C ASN A 519 110.34 11.93 38.52
N LEU A 520 111.15 12.72 39.22
CA LEU A 520 112.55 12.99 38.86
C LEU A 520 113.51 11.82 39.12
N ASP A 521 113.14 10.84 39.96
CA ASP A 521 113.96 9.64 40.27
C ASP A 521 113.77 8.51 39.21
N LEU A 522 112.75 8.61 38.35
CA LEU A 522 112.45 7.66 37.26
C LEU A 522 113.10 8.05 35.92
N LEU A 523 113.51 9.30 35.75
CA LEU A 523 114.31 9.76 34.62
C LEU A 523 115.77 9.33 34.87
N GLN A 524 116.19 8.21 34.28
CA GLN A 524 117.58 7.72 34.34
C GLN A 524 118.55 8.70 33.63
N SER A 525 118.83 9.87 34.23
CA SER A 525 120.02 10.65 33.94
C SER A 525 120.41 11.59 35.11
N LYS A 526 121.50 11.21 35.80
CA LYS A 526 122.37 11.96 36.76
C LYS A 526 121.96 12.02 38.26
N PRO A 527 122.63 11.23 39.14
CA PRO A 527 122.18 10.96 40.53
C PRO A 527 122.78 11.81 41.69
N LYS A 528 123.21 13.07 41.52
CA LYS A 528 123.83 13.86 42.64
C LYS A 528 122.96 14.97 43.26
N ASP A 529 122.05 15.60 42.52
CA ASP A 529 121.32 16.79 43.02
C ASP A 529 119.96 16.46 43.67
N LEU A 530 119.40 15.26 43.45
CA LEU A 530 118.04 14.88 43.90
C LEU A 530 117.90 14.59 45.41
N LYS A 531 118.97 14.11 46.07
CA LYS A 531 118.91 13.61 47.47
C LYS A 531 118.74 14.69 48.54
N HIS A 532 119.10 15.95 48.26
CA HIS A 532 119.07 17.04 49.24
C HIS A 532 117.69 17.72 49.34
N ALA A 533 116.89 17.69 48.27
CA ALA A 533 115.56 18.33 48.24
C ALA A 533 114.49 17.51 48.99
N ILE A 534 114.58 16.18 48.96
CA ILE A 534 113.56 15.25 49.50
C ILE A 534 113.45 15.30 51.03
N THR A 535 114.56 15.46 51.76
CA THR A 535 114.56 15.46 53.24
C THR A 535 113.82 16.65 53.84
N ARG A 536 113.87 17.80 53.15
CA ARG A 536 113.29 19.07 53.61
C ARG A 536 111.78 19.11 53.45
N LEU A 537 111.28 18.50 52.38
CA LEU A 537 109.87 18.44 52.02
C LEU A 537 109.01 17.64 53.02
N ASN A 538 109.55 16.56 53.60
CA ASN A 538 108.79 15.67 54.49
C ASN A 538 108.45 16.29 55.86
N GLN A 539 109.15 17.35 56.28
CA GLN A 539 108.90 18.03 57.58
C GLN A 539 107.71 19.01 57.53
N LEU A 540 107.40 19.58 56.37
CA LEU A 540 106.27 20.51 56.21
C LEU A 540 104.91 19.81 56.05
N ARG A 541 104.89 18.58 55.54
CA ARG A 541 103.66 17.83 55.25
C ARG A 541 102.83 17.49 56.49
N THR A 542 103.51 17.11 57.57
CA THR A 542 102.86 16.64 58.80
C THR A 542 102.06 17.74 59.51
N LEU A 543 102.45 19.00 59.34
CA LEU A 543 101.75 20.15 59.91
C LEU A 543 100.46 20.47 59.13
N ALA A 544 100.49 20.32 57.81
CA ALA A 544 99.43 20.77 56.91
C ALA A 544 98.19 19.84 56.88
N GLU A 545 98.38 18.52 57.02
CA GLU A 545 97.30 17.51 56.99
C GLU A 545 96.32 17.63 58.19
N THR A 546 96.80 18.09 59.35
CA THR A 546 96.02 18.16 60.60
C THR A 546 94.98 19.30 60.59
N THR A 547 95.27 20.40 59.89
CA THR A 547 94.43 21.61 59.86
C THR A 547 93.31 21.53 58.83
N SER A 548 93.51 20.78 57.73
CA SER A 548 92.52 20.60 56.65
C SER A 548 91.31 19.76 57.03
N ALA A 549 91.53 18.70 57.81
CA ALA A 549 90.45 17.79 58.24
C ALA A 549 89.39 18.45 59.12
N LYS A 550 89.73 19.55 59.82
CA LYS A 550 88.79 20.29 60.69
C LYS A 550 87.89 21.26 59.90
N VAL A 551 88.37 21.86 58.81
CA VAL A 551 87.62 22.83 58.00
C VAL A 551 86.57 22.14 57.12
N HIS A 552 86.91 20.99 56.53
CA HIS A 552 86.06 20.31 55.54
C HIS A 552 84.72 19.80 56.11
N ARG A 553 84.71 19.37 57.37
CA ARG A 553 83.53 18.76 58.01
C ARG A 553 82.37 19.74 58.23
N GLU A 554 82.67 21.02 58.41
CA GLU A 554 81.67 22.06 58.66
C GLU A 554 81.13 22.67 57.35
N GLU A 555 81.89 22.60 56.25
CA GLU A 555 81.44 23.00 54.91
C GLU A 555 80.34 22.10 54.35
N GLU A 556 80.42 20.78 54.57
CA GLU A 556 79.43 19.81 54.08
C GLU A 556 78.02 20.09 54.64
N VAL A 557 77.93 20.43 55.92
CA VAL A 557 76.65 20.69 56.61
C VAL A 557 75.98 21.98 56.10
N VAL A 558 76.75 23.03 55.82
CA VAL A 558 76.22 24.30 55.29
C VAL A 558 75.80 24.17 53.82
N ALA A 559 76.52 23.37 53.02
CA ALA A 559 76.20 23.13 51.62
C ALA A 559 74.85 22.41 51.42
N GLU A 560 74.55 21.42 52.26
CA GLU A 560 73.30 20.66 52.21
C GLU A 560 72.06 21.52 52.51
N CYS A 561 72.08 22.37 53.54
CA CYS A 561 70.95 23.27 53.80
C CYS A 561 70.70 24.29 52.68
N ARG A 562 71.75 24.70 51.94
CA ARG A 562 71.64 25.67 50.83
C ARG A 562 70.91 25.08 49.63
N THR A 563 71.12 23.81 49.31
CA THR A 563 70.49 23.17 48.15
C THR A 563 68.98 23.08 48.33
N HIS A 564 68.49 22.70 49.51
CA HIS A 564 67.06 22.65 49.82
C HIS A 564 66.40 24.05 49.74
N VAL A 565 67.03 25.10 50.27
CA VAL A 565 66.55 26.49 50.16
C VAL A 565 66.45 26.96 48.70
N GLN A 566 67.45 26.62 47.88
CA GLN A 566 67.43 26.95 46.44
C GLN A 566 66.33 26.20 45.69
N LEU A 567 66.11 24.92 45.99
CA LEU A 567 65.05 24.11 45.38
C LEU A 567 63.66 24.64 45.74
N CYS A 568 63.39 24.94 47.01
CA CYS A 568 62.14 25.57 47.45
C CYS A 568 61.89 26.91 46.75
N THR A 569 62.90 27.78 46.67
CA THR A 569 62.79 29.07 45.99
C THR A 569 62.51 28.90 44.49
N ARG A 570 63.16 27.92 43.85
CA ARG A 570 62.96 27.60 42.44
C ARG A 570 61.55 27.06 42.18
N TYR A 571 61.05 26.12 42.97
CA TYR A 571 59.70 25.59 42.81
C TYR A 571 58.62 26.66 43.06
N LEU A 572 58.80 27.53 44.07
CA LEU A 572 57.93 28.69 44.29
C LEU A 572 57.91 29.62 43.08
N SER A 573 59.07 29.95 42.50
CA SER A 573 59.15 30.82 41.33
C SER A 573 58.47 30.25 40.08
N GLN A 574 58.38 28.92 39.98
CA GLN A 574 57.72 28.24 38.85
C GLN A 574 56.20 28.18 39.01
N ILE A 575 55.69 27.98 40.23
CA ILE A 575 54.26 27.78 40.47
C ILE A 575 53.48 29.08 40.67
N GLN A 576 54.12 30.12 41.22
CA GLN A 576 53.48 31.39 41.55
C GLN A 576 52.79 32.08 40.35
N PRO A 577 53.43 32.19 39.15
CA PRO A 577 52.78 32.82 38.00
C PRO A 577 51.54 32.07 37.52
N TRP A 578 51.56 30.74 37.63
CA TRP A 578 50.42 29.91 37.25
C TRP A 578 49.25 30.06 38.23
N ILE A 579 49.51 30.14 39.54
CA ILE A 579 48.47 30.38 40.55
C ILE A 579 47.73 31.70 40.29
N GLU A 580 48.45 32.77 39.97
CA GLU A 580 47.86 34.08 39.65
C GLU A 580 46.98 34.03 38.39
N GLN A 581 47.46 33.35 37.34
CA GLN A 581 46.68 33.14 36.10
C GLN A 581 45.44 32.30 36.35
N ALA A 582 45.56 31.23 37.15
CA ALA A 582 44.46 30.34 37.51
C ALA A 582 43.37 31.06 38.30
N GLU A 583 43.74 31.87 39.30
CA GLU A 583 42.78 32.68 40.07
C GLU A 583 42.04 33.68 39.19
N HIS A 584 42.76 34.35 38.28
CA HIS A 584 42.15 35.31 37.35
C HIS A 584 41.16 34.62 36.38
N TYR A 585 41.55 33.47 35.83
CA TYR A 585 40.67 32.67 34.97
C TYR A 585 39.40 32.23 35.71
N LEU A 586 39.53 31.67 36.92
CA LEU A 586 38.40 31.21 37.71
C LEU A 586 37.46 32.35 38.10
N ALA A 587 37.99 33.49 38.55
CA ALA A 587 37.19 34.66 38.89
C ALA A 587 36.33 35.14 37.70
N LYS A 588 36.94 35.28 36.53
CA LYS A 588 36.24 35.69 35.30
C LYS A 588 35.14 34.70 34.87
N ARG A 589 35.35 33.40 35.10
CA ARG A 589 34.42 32.32 34.67
C ARG A 589 33.28 32.08 35.64
N ILE A 590 33.50 32.32 36.93
CA ILE A 590 32.41 32.29 37.93
C ILE A 590 31.38 33.38 37.62
N ASP A 591 31.83 34.57 37.23
CA ASP A 591 30.94 35.70 36.91
C ASP A 591 30.26 35.54 35.54
N ASN A 592 30.90 34.87 34.58
CA ASN A 592 30.41 34.67 33.20
C ASN A 592 30.29 33.18 32.84
N PHE A 593 29.38 32.50 33.52
CA PHE A 593 29.16 31.07 33.34
C PHE A 593 28.28 30.72 32.13
N GLY A 594 27.32 31.58 31.75
CA GLY A 594 26.34 31.31 30.68
C GLY A 594 26.95 31.23 29.26
N ALA A 595 26.36 30.38 28.40
CA ALA A 595 26.70 30.26 26.98
C ALA A 595 25.60 30.84 26.08
N ALA A 596 25.96 31.34 24.90
CA ALA A 596 25.01 31.83 23.90
C ALA A 596 24.39 30.71 23.07
N ASP A 597 25.15 29.66 22.78
CA ASP A 597 24.75 28.50 21.98
C ASP A 597 25.50 27.22 22.40
N LEU A 598 25.17 26.08 21.79
CA LEU A 598 25.82 24.80 22.07
C LEU A 598 27.32 24.80 21.71
N SER A 599 27.72 25.54 20.68
CA SER A 599 29.13 25.64 20.27
C SER A 599 29.96 26.35 21.35
N GLU A 600 29.45 27.46 21.87
CA GLU A 600 30.06 28.19 22.98
C GLU A 600 30.03 27.37 24.27
N ALA A 601 28.93 26.67 24.57
CA ALA A 601 28.86 25.78 25.74
C ALA A 601 29.93 24.68 25.68
N LYS A 602 30.14 24.09 24.50
CA LYS A 602 31.19 23.10 24.27
C LYS A 602 32.58 23.71 24.42
N GLN A 603 32.83 24.87 23.82
CA GLN A 603 34.11 25.56 23.92
C GLN A 603 34.45 25.93 25.37
N LEU A 604 33.46 26.38 26.16
CA LEU A 604 33.65 26.69 27.57
C LEU A 604 33.99 25.44 28.38
N PHE A 605 33.29 24.33 28.12
CA PHE A 605 33.58 23.03 28.74
C PHE A 605 34.98 22.51 28.38
N ASP A 606 35.34 22.51 27.09
CA ASP A 606 36.64 22.04 26.60
C ASP A 606 37.80 22.90 27.15
N LYS A 607 37.65 24.24 27.14
CA LYS A 607 38.64 25.15 27.75
C LYS A 607 38.81 24.91 29.24
N HIS A 608 37.72 24.59 29.96
CA HIS A 608 37.81 24.27 31.38
C HIS A 608 38.46 22.90 31.63
N LYS A 609 38.26 21.94 30.73
CA LYS A 609 38.95 20.64 30.75
C LYS A 609 40.45 20.78 30.47
N GLU A 610 40.84 21.65 29.53
CA GLU A 610 42.25 22.01 29.30
C GLU A 610 42.89 22.61 30.56
N PHE A 611 42.20 23.54 31.22
CA PHE A 611 42.64 24.10 32.51
C PHE A 611 42.81 23.01 33.60
N MET A 612 41.95 21.99 33.62
CA MET A 612 42.07 20.86 34.54
C MET A 612 43.30 19.98 34.25
N GLU A 613 43.66 19.79 32.98
CA GLU A 613 44.92 19.12 32.60
C GLU A 613 46.15 19.96 32.95
N GLU A 614 46.09 21.29 32.80
CA GLU A 614 47.14 22.18 33.28
C GLU A 614 47.33 22.07 34.80
N LYS A 615 46.24 22.12 35.59
CA LYS A 615 46.28 21.88 37.04
C LYS A 615 46.98 20.56 37.37
N ARG A 616 46.70 19.50 36.60
CA ARG A 616 47.35 18.18 36.78
C ARG A 616 48.85 18.21 36.47
N ARG A 617 49.31 19.02 35.51
CA ARG A 617 50.74 19.17 35.19
C ARG A 617 51.53 19.91 36.25
N TYR A 618 50.91 20.87 36.95
CA TYR A 618 51.56 21.62 38.04
C TYR A 618 51.51 20.90 39.40
N LEU A 619 50.66 19.87 39.56
CA LEU A 619 50.54 19.09 40.79
C LEU A 619 51.86 18.45 41.27
N PRO A 620 52.72 17.86 40.41
CA PRO A 620 54.03 17.37 40.84
C PRO A 620 54.93 18.47 41.38
N ILE A 621 54.94 19.66 40.76
CA ILE A 621 55.76 20.80 41.22
C ILE A 621 55.32 21.24 42.62
N TYR A 622 54.00 21.34 42.82
CA TYR A 622 53.41 21.59 44.13
C TYR A 622 53.82 20.53 45.17
N ASN A 623 53.73 19.24 44.84
CA ASN A 623 54.09 18.16 45.76
C ASN A 623 55.58 18.17 46.14
N HIS A 624 56.49 18.43 45.19
CA HIS A 624 57.92 18.56 45.48
C HIS A 624 58.20 19.78 46.36
N LEU A 625 57.52 20.92 46.14
CA LEU A 625 57.67 22.10 46.99
C LEU A 625 57.30 21.81 48.46
N ILE A 626 56.22 21.05 48.70
CA ILE A 626 55.81 20.68 50.06
C ILE A 626 56.77 19.67 50.70
N ALA A 627 57.37 18.76 49.92
CA ALA A 627 58.36 17.82 50.43
C ALA A 627 59.65 18.53 50.87
N GLU A 628 60.17 19.44 50.03
CA GLU A 628 61.40 20.20 50.32
C GLU A 628 61.25 21.20 51.48
N GLU A 629 60.03 21.67 51.78
CA GLU A 629 59.75 22.55 52.92
C GLU A 629 60.04 21.88 54.27
N GLN A 630 59.92 20.54 54.34
CA GLN A 630 60.13 19.77 55.56
C GLN A 630 61.60 19.71 55.98
N GLU A 631 62.52 19.77 55.02
CA GLU A 631 63.98 19.63 55.22
C GLU A 631 64.68 20.95 55.58
N ILE A 632 63.99 22.10 55.47
CA ILE A 632 64.58 23.40 55.81
C ILE A 632 64.29 23.74 57.28
N HIS A 633 65.33 24.10 58.03
CA HIS A 633 65.26 24.60 59.40
C HIS A 633 65.75 26.07 59.42
N ASP A 634 65.14 26.92 60.25
CA ASP A 634 65.54 28.32 60.48
C ASP A 634 65.40 29.32 59.30
N GLN A 635 64.46 29.09 58.37
CA GLN A 635 64.09 30.04 57.29
C GLN A 635 62.60 30.42 57.33
N PHE A 636 62.23 31.30 58.26
CA PHE A 636 60.83 31.62 58.57
C PHE A 636 60.05 32.27 57.41
N ASP A 637 60.65 33.23 56.70
CA ASP A 637 59.98 33.98 55.62
C ASP A 637 59.66 33.10 54.41
N LEU A 638 60.53 32.14 54.11
CA LEU A 638 60.33 31.17 53.03
C LEU A 638 59.18 30.22 53.36
N LYS A 639 59.14 29.68 54.59
CA LYS A 639 58.03 28.80 55.05
C LYS A 639 56.68 29.52 55.04
N LEU A 640 56.64 30.79 55.41
CA LEU A 640 55.40 31.60 55.35
C LEU A 640 54.90 31.75 53.89
N SER A 641 55.81 31.98 52.95
CA SER A 641 55.50 32.10 51.52
C SER A 641 54.95 30.79 50.94
N ILE A 642 55.52 29.64 51.32
CA ILE A 642 55.03 28.30 50.92
C ILE A 642 53.62 28.05 51.45
N LYS A 643 53.34 28.41 52.71
CA LYS A 643 52.00 28.26 53.31
C LYS A 643 50.94 29.13 52.63
N ASN A 644 51.29 30.34 52.18
CA ASN A 644 50.40 31.19 51.40
C ASN A 644 50.07 30.54 50.04
N CYS A 645 51.08 30.05 49.33
CA CYS A 645 50.93 29.29 48.08
C CYS A 645 50.02 28.07 48.27
N GLN A 646 50.17 27.33 49.37
CA GLN A 646 49.35 26.18 49.72
C GLN A 646 47.86 26.52 49.86
N THR A 647 47.55 27.63 50.53
CA THR A 647 46.16 28.07 50.75
C THR A 647 45.48 28.43 49.43
N ARG A 648 46.19 29.15 48.55
CA ARG A 648 45.69 29.55 47.22
C ARG A 648 45.47 28.35 46.30
N TRP A 649 46.40 27.38 46.30
CA TRP A 649 46.27 26.14 45.55
C TRP A 649 44.99 25.36 45.92
N LEU A 650 44.70 25.22 47.21
CA LEU A 650 43.49 24.52 47.68
C LEU A 650 42.19 25.23 47.25
N ASP A 651 42.16 26.56 47.25
CA ASP A 651 41.02 27.34 46.78
C ASP A 651 40.79 27.18 45.26
N ILE A 652 41.87 27.18 44.46
CA ILE A 652 41.83 26.89 43.02
C ILE A 652 41.24 25.50 42.78
N VAL A 653 41.71 24.47 43.50
CA VAL A 653 41.22 23.09 43.37
C VAL A 653 39.71 23.06 43.58
N LYS A 654 39.22 23.59 44.71
CA LYS A 654 37.79 23.61 45.05
C LYS A 654 36.95 24.32 43.98
N LYS A 655 37.33 25.55 43.60
CA LYS A 655 36.59 26.35 42.62
C LYS A 655 36.57 25.71 41.23
N SER A 656 37.67 25.09 40.82
CA SER A 656 37.76 24.39 39.53
C SER A 656 36.91 23.12 39.49
N ASP A 657 36.88 22.34 40.57
CA ASP A 657 36.08 21.12 40.65
C ASP A 657 34.57 21.43 40.70
N ASP A 658 34.17 22.53 41.35
CA ASP A 658 32.79 23.01 41.32
C ASP A 658 32.39 23.51 39.90
N LEU A 659 33.28 24.20 39.20
CA LEU A 659 33.01 24.75 37.87
C LEU A 659 32.89 23.67 36.79
N ILE A 660 33.72 22.62 36.81
CA ILE A 660 33.63 21.55 35.81
C ILE A 660 32.27 20.84 35.85
N THR A 661 31.72 20.59 37.04
CA THR A 661 30.38 19.98 37.17
C THR A 661 29.27 20.89 36.65
N LYS A 662 29.43 22.22 36.82
CA LYS A 662 28.50 23.20 36.27
C LYS A 662 28.60 23.25 34.74
N TYR A 663 29.80 23.31 34.16
CA TYR A 663 29.99 23.31 32.71
C TYR A 663 29.49 22.02 32.06
N GLU A 664 29.65 20.87 32.71
CA GLU A 664 29.10 19.58 32.24
C GLU A 664 27.56 19.60 32.20
N LYS A 665 26.90 20.12 33.25
CA LYS A 665 25.45 20.30 33.28
C LYS A 665 24.94 21.30 32.24
N GLN A 666 25.65 22.42 32.06
CA GLN A 666 25.32 23.40 31.03
C GLN A 666 25.43 22.77 29.63
N TYR A 667 26.56 22.14 29.31
CA TYR A 667 26.79 21.53 28.01
C TYR A 667 25.78 20.41 27.71
N SER A 668 25.51 19.51 28.67
CA SER A 668 24.50 18.46 28.50
C SER A 668 23.09 19.01 28.34
N SER A 669 22.73 20.10 29.03
CA SER A 669 21.41 20.75 28.87
C SER A 669 21.27 21.41 27.49
N TRP A 670 22.30 22.10 27.00
CA TRP A 670 22.34 22.66 25.64
C TRP A 670 22.28 21.57 24.58
N LEU A 671 23.02 20.47 24.76
CA LEU A 671 23.03 19.35 23.82
C LEU A 671 21.66 18.67 23.73
N LEU A 672 21.02 18.43 24.88
CA LEU A 672 19.69 17.85 24.94
C LEU A 672 18.67 18.77 24.26
N PHE A 673 18.64 20.05 24.63
CA PHE A 673 17.73 21.04 24.05
C PHE A 673 17.90 21.13 22.53
N GLU A 674 19.12 21.29 22.03
CA GLU A 674 19.35 21.47 20.60
C GLU A 674 19.02 20.21 19.79
N SER A 675 19.25 19.02 20.37
CA SER A 675 18.83 17.75 19.75
C SER A 675 17.31 17.61 19.67
N GLU A 676 16.57 17.95 20.73
CA GLU A 676 15.11 17.89 20.76
C GLU A 676 14.49 19.01 19.91
N LEU A 677 15.10 20.20 19.90
CA LEU A 677 14.72 21.34 19.07
C LEU A 677 14.83 21.00 17.59
N ASN A 678 15.98 20.48 17.14
CA ASN A 678 16.18 20.11 15.75
C ASN A 678 15.26 18.95 15.35
N SER A 679 15.08 17.95 16.21
CA SER A 679 14.14 16.85 15.96
C SER A 679 12.70 17.35 15.82
N PHE A 680 12.24 18.23 16.70
CA PHE A 680 10.88 18.75 16.63
C PHE A 680 10.67 19.73 15.48
N ARG A 681 11.56 20.72 15.31
CA ARG A 681 11.44 21.79 14.31
C ARG A 681 11.62 21.26 12.88
N ASP A 682 12.72 20.55 12.64
CA ASP A 682 13.15 20.24 11.28
C ASP A 682 12.51 18.95 10.74
N GLN A 683 12.10 18.05 11.63
CA GLN A 683 11.38 16.83 11.28
C GLN A 683 9.88 16.96 11.59
N THR A 684 9.48 16.94 12.86
CA THR A 684 8.06 16.80 13.25
C THR A 684 7.18 17.95 12.75
N LEU A 685 7.52 19.19 13.07
CA LEU A 685 6.73 20.36 12.70
C LEU A 685 6.69 20.54 11.18
N LYS A 686 7.83 20.40 10.51
CA LYS A 686 7.93 20.54 9.05
C LYS A 686 7.13 19.46 8.31
N ASP A 687 7.18 18.21 8.77
CA ASP A 687 6.41 17.11 8.19
C ASP A 687 4.89 17.32 8.37
N LEU A 688 4.46 17.73 9.56
CA LEU A 688 3.05 18.03 9.85
C LEU A 688 2.56 19.23 9.03
N GLU A 689 3.35 20.30 8.92
CA GLU A 689 3.04 21.46 8.06
C GLU A 689 2.94 21.04 6.58
N GLN A 690 3.84 20.18 6.10
CA GLN A 690 3.81 19.72 4.72
C GLN A 690 2.58 18.85 4.44
N ARG A 691 2.23 17.95 5.37
CA ARG A 691 1.03 17.12 5.28
C ARG A 691 -0.23 17.99 5.30
N ALA A 692 -0.29 19.00 6.16
CA ALA A 692 -1.36 19.99 6.18
C ALA A 692 -1.47 20.75 4.85
N ARG A 693 -0.36 21.26 4.30
CA ARG A 693 -0.33 21.93 2.99
C ARG A 693 -0.87 21.05 1.86
N ASN A 694 -0.48 19.76 1.85
CA ASN A 694 -0.95 18.80 0.86
C ASN A 694 -2.45 18.50 0.99
N LEU A 695 -3.00 18.49 2.21
CA LEU A 695 -4.44 18.32 2.42
C LEU A 695 -5.23 19.58 2.12
N PHE A 696 -4.67 20.76 2.39
CA PHE A 696 -5.32 22.05 2.17
C PHE A 696 -5.33 22.48 0.69
N SER A 697 -4.46 21.91 -0.14
CA SER A 697 -4.48 22.14 -1.59
C SER A 697 -5.74 21.57 -2.25
N ASN A 698 -6.37 20.57 -1.64
CA ASN A 698 -7.65 20.04 -2.06
C ASN A 698 -8.77 21.00 -1.65
N ASP A 699 -9.34 21.69 -2.62
CA ASP A 699 -10.49 22.55 -2.41
C ASP A 699 -11.74 21.69 -2.14
N MET A 700 -12.01 21.41 -0.87
CA MET A 700 -13.14 20.59 -0.43
C MET A 700 -14.50 21.11 -0.91
N ASN A 701 -14.62 22.39 -1.25
CA ASN A 701 -15.84 22.95 -1.83
C ASN A 701 -16.09 22.44 -3.26
N LYS A 702 -15.07 21.93 -3.95
CA LYS A 702 -15.16 21.42 -5.32
C LYS A 702 -15.39 19.92 -5.43
N ILE A 703 -15.39 19.20 -4.32
CA ILE A 703 -15.53 17.74 -4.28
C ILE A 703 -16.97 17.39 -3.89
N PHE A 704 -17.66 16.65 -4.76
CA PHE A 704 -19.00 16.13 -4.50
C PHE A 704 -19.01 14.67 -4.03
N ASP A 705 -18.02 13.89 -4.48
CA ASP A 705 -17.91 12.45 -4.18
C ASP A 705 -17.69 12.19 -2.69
N ILE A 706 -18.68 11.57 -2.04
CA ILE A 706 -18.67 11.21 -0.61
C ILE A 706 -17.46 10.34 -0.25
N ASN A 707 -17.03 9.42 -1.11
CA ASN A 707 -15.91 8.52 -0.81
C ASN A 707 -14.59 9.29 -0.80
N LYS A 708 -14.40 10.21 -1.76
CA LYS A 708 -13.24 11.12 -1.79
C LYS A 708 -13.23 12.04 -0.57
N MET A 709 -14.38 12.62 -0.22
CA MET A 709 -14.49 13.45 0.99
C MET A 709 -14.21 12.65 2.27
N THR A 710 -14.67 11.39 2.35
CA THR A 710 -14.40 10.50 3.49
C THR A 710 -12.90 10.24 3.64
N SER A 711 -12.21 9.99 2.52
CA SER A 711 -10.75 9.77 2.53
C SER A 711 -10.01 11.00 3.05
N VAL A 712 -10.32 12.20 2.54
CA VAL A 712 -9.67 13.45 3.01
C VAL A 712 -10.01 13.73 4.47
N LEU A 713 -11.26 13.48 4.89
CA LEU A 713 -11.70 13.67 6.26
C LEU A 713 -10.96 12.73 7.24
N ASN A 714 -10.77 11.47 6.87
CA ASN A 714 -10.01 10.52 7.69
C ASN A 714 -8.54 10.94 7.79
N GLU A 715 -7.91 11.37 6.71
CA GLU A 715 -6.54 11.89 6.74
C GLU A 715 -6.40 13.16 7.60
N LEU A 716 -7.38 14.08 7.55
CA LEU A 716 -7.41 15.25 8.43
C LEU A 716 -7.60 14.87 9.89
N LYS A 717 -8.39 13.85 10.21
CA LYS A 717 -8.54 13.32 11.58
C LYS A 717 -7.26 12.70 12.09
N ILE A 718 -6.58 11.89 11.27
CA ILE A 718 -5.27 11.33 11.61
C ILE A 718 -4.26 12.46 11.85
N LEU A 719 -4.25 13.49 11.00
CA LEU A 719 -3.36 14.64 11.20
C LEU A 719 -3.67 15.41 12.50
N ASP A 720 -4.94 15.63 12.82
CA ASP A 720 -5.37 16.27 14.07
C ASP A 720 -4.96 15.43 15.29
N ASP A 721 -5.13 14.12 15.23
CA ASP A 721 -4.67 13.19 16.27
C ASP A 721 -3.15 13.21 16.39
N ASP A 722 -2.40 13.18 15.29
CA ASP A 722 -0.94 13.27 15.30
C ASP A 722 -0.46 14.57 15.98
N ILE A 723 -1.11 15.70 15.68
CA ILE A 723 -0.84 16.99 16.34
C ILE A 723 -1.12 16.92 17.86
N ARG A 724 -2.23 16.28 18.26
CA ARG A 724 -2.55 16.09 19.69
C ARG A 724 -1.49 15.24 20.39
N HIS A 725 -1.03 14.14 19.78
CA HIS A 725 0.02 13.30 20.35
C HIS A 725 1.35 14.04 20.49
N GLN A 726 1.69 14.89 19.51
CA GLN A 726 2.93 15.68 19.53
C GLN A 726 2.87 16.91 20.46
N THR A 727 1.69 17.26 20.99
CA THR A 727 1.53 18.35 21.98
C THR A 727 2.33 18.09 23.26
N ALA A 728 2.48 16.83 23.67
CA ALA A 728 3.33 16.47 24.81
C ALA A 728 4.81 16.78 24.55
N ASN A 729 5.29 16.53 23.33
CA ASN A 729 6.66 16.81 22.92
C ASN A 729 6.92 18.32 22.82
N TYR A 730 5.98 19.08 22.28
CA TYR A 730 6.02 20.55 22.32
C TYR A 730 6.12 21.09 23.76
N ASN A 731 5.26 20.59 24.66
CA ASN A 731 5.28 21.01 26.07
C ASN A 731 6.58 20.65 26.78
N ARG A 732 7.15 19.48 26.47
CA ARG A 732 8.46 19.05 26.98
C ARG A 732 9.58 20.00 26.50
N LEU A 733 9.62 20.31 25.21
CA LEU A 733 10.58 21.25 24.64
C LEU A 733 10.46 22.63 25.28
N HIS A 734 9.23 23.12 25.48
CA HIS A 734 8.98 24.39 26.18
C HIS A 734 9.51 24.36 27.62
N LYS A 735 9.32 23.26 28.35
CA LYS A 735 9.84 23.10 29.72
C LYS A 735 11.37 23.10 29.74
N GLN A 736 12.01 22.34 28.84
CA GLN A 736 13.47 22.30 28.72
C GLN A 736 14.06 23.66 28.38
N LEU A 737 13.37 24.43 27.54
CA LEU A 737 13.74 25.79 27.18
C LEU A 737 13.74 26.71 28.41
N VAL A 738 12.73 26.60 29.28
CA VAL A 738 12.69 27.35 30.56
C VAL A 738 13.84 26.93 31.47
N GLU A 739 14.11 25.63 31.58
CA GLU A 739 15.23 25.09 32.38
C GLU A 739 16.60 25.52 31.84
N LEU A 740 16.75 25.70 30.52
CA LEU A 740 18.00 26.10 29.88
C LEU A 740 18.37 27.56 30.15
N ARG A 741 17.39 28.45 30.39
CA ARG A 741 17.64 29.90 30.60
C ARG A 741 18.62 30.19 31.73
N GLN A 742 18.69 29.35 32.76
CA GLN A 742 19.64 29.51 33.88
C GLN A 742 21.10 29.21 33.49
N TYR A 743 21.30 28.50 32.37
CA TYR A 743 22.59 28.12 31.81
C TYR A 743 22.96 28.95 30.57
N SER A 744 22.15 29.96 30.22
CA SER A 744 22.33 30.78 29.02
C SER A 744 22.89 32.15 29.38
N SER A 745 23.74 32.69 28.50
CA SER A 745 24.14 34.09 28.54
C SER A 745 22.96 35.00 28.17
N THR A 746 23.08 36.32 28.36
CA THR A 746 22.03 37.28 27.96
C THR A 746 21.70 37.19 26.48
N GLU A 747 22.71 36.90 25.64
CA GLU A 747 22.52 36.73 24.20
C GLU A 747 21.87 35.38 23.89
N GLY A 748 22.31 34.30 24.56
CA GLY A 748 21.66 32.99 24.43
C GLY A 748 20.20 33.00 24.85
N GLN A 749 19.86 33.74 25.91
CA GLN A 749 18.46 33.92 26.34
C GLN A 749 17.61 34.62 25.28
N ARG A 750 18.16 35.60 24.56
CA ARG A 750 17.46 36.26 23.44
C ARG A 750 17.25 35.29 22.28
N SER A 751 18.30 34.62 21.83
CA SER A 751 18.25 33.63 20.75
C SER A 751 17.23 32.52 21.04
N ILE A 752 17.28 31.95 22.25
CA ILE A 752 16.31 30.96 22.73
C ILE A 752 14.88 31.51 22.70
N HIS A 753 14.67 32.77 23.13
CA HIS A 753 13.35 33.37 23.17
C HIS A 753 12.78 33.64 21.78
N GLU A 754 13.61 34.06 20.82
CA GLU A 754 13.21 34.24 19.42
C GLU A 754 12.80 32.90 18.79
N GLU A 755 13.59 31.83 19.00
CA GLU A 755 13.24 30.48 18.55
C GLU A 755 11.96 29.96 19.23
N GLN A 756 11.77 30.25 20.52
CA GLN A 756 10.55 29.91 21.25
C GLN A 756 9.31 30.52 20.59
N ILE A 757 9.35 31.84 20.32
CA ILE A 757 8.24 32.56 19.69
C ILE A 757 7.99 32.03 18.28
N SER A 758 9.04 31.75 17.51
CA SER A 758 8.96 31.19 16.15
C SER A 758 8.23 29.85 16.14
N ILE A 759 8.62 28.92 17.01
CA ILE A 759 8.00 27.59 17.11
C ILE A 759 6.59 27.68 17.66
N GLU A 760 6.36 28.46 18.71
CA GLU A 760 5.03 28.66 19.31
C GLU A 760 4.04 29.22 18.29
N THR A 761 4.47 30.21 17.50
CA THR A 761 3.63 30.82 16.46
C THR A 761 3.25 29.79 15.40
N LYS A 762 4.22 29.04 14.86
CA LYS A 762 3.98 28.02 13.83
C LYS A 762 3.12 26.87 14.35
N TRP A 763 3.43 26.36 15.54
CA TRP A 763 2.69 25.26 16.16
C TRP A 763 1.22 25.62 16.41
N ASN A 764 0.98 26.78 17.02
CA ASN A 764 -0.38 27.25 17.30
C ASN A 764 -1.15 27.56 16.00
N GLN A 765 -0.48 28.12 15.00
CA GLN A 765 -1.07 28.37 13.70
C GLN A 765 -1.48 27.05 13.02
N LEU A 766 -0.59 26.05 12.98
CA LEU A 766 -0.86 24.75 12.40
C LEU A 766 -2.05 24.06 13.08
N ASN A 767 -2.03 24.01 14.41
CA ASN A 767 -3.10 23.38 15.20
C ASN A 767 -4.45 24.04 14.92
N ARG A 768 -4.48 25.38 14.91
CA ARG A 768 -5.68 26.16 14.57
C ARG A 768 -6.16 25.88 13.14
N GLN A 769 -5.26 25.92 12.16
CA GLN A 769 -5.61 25.72 10.75
C GLN A 769 -6.16 24.31 10.50
N VAL A 770 -5.55 23.27 11.09
CA VAL A 770 -6.03 21.89 10.96
C VAL A 770 -7.39 21.71 11.63
N SER A 771 -7.56 22.22 12.85
CA SER A 771 -8.86 22.18 13.54
C SER A 771 -9.97 22.92 12.79
N GLU A 772 -9.69 24.12 12.27
CA GLU A 772 -10.65 24.89 11.47
C GLU A 772 -11.00 24.16 10.16
N LYS A 773 -10.00 23.62 9.45
CA LYS A 773 -10.21 22.88 8.20
C LYS A 773 -10.95 21.56 8.41
N LEU A 774 -10.66 20.84 9.49
CA LEU A 774 -11.36 19.62 9.86
C LEU A 774 -12.85 19.93 10.06
N ARG A 775 -13.17 20.95 10.88
CA ARG A 775 -14.56 21.36 11.14
C ARG A 775 -15.29 21.83 9.88
N GLU A 776 -14.62 22.59 9.01
CA GLU A 776 -15.16 23.00 7.72
C GLU A 776 -15.49 21.77 6.85
N THR A 777 -14.55 20.83 6.76
CA THR A 777 -14.69 19.61 5.95
C THR A 777 -15.78 18.68 6.47
N GLU A 778 -15.90 18.52 7.80
CA GLU A 778 -16.99 17.77 8.45
C GLU A 778 -18.35 18.38 8.13
N ARG A 779 -18.47 19.71 8.22
CA ARG A 779 -19.72 20.41 7.88
C ARG A 779 -20.10 20.19 6.40
N LEU A 780 -19.14 20.30 5.49
CA LEU A 780 -19.38 20.07 4.06
C LEU A 780 -19.77 18.61 3.80
N PHE A 781 -19.06 17.66 4.41
CA PHE A 781 -19.34 16.24 4.28
C PHE A 781 -20.77 15.90 4.73
N GLU A 782 -21.20 16.37 5.91
CA GLU A 782 -22.56 16.13 6.40
C GLU A 782 -23.62 16.79 5.50
N SER A 783 -23.34 17.98 4.95
CA SER A 783 -24.21 18.62 3.96
C SER A 783 -24.35 17.77 2.68
N ARG A 784 -23.24 17.25 2.12
CA ARG A 784 -23.27 16.42 0.90
C ARG A 784 -23.92 15.06 1.14
N LYS A 785 -23.70 14.45 2.30
CA LYS A 785 -24.37 13.23 2.73
C LYS A 785 -25.87 13.41 2.87
N ALA A 786 -26.31 14.51 3.48
CA ALA A 786 -27.73 14.83 3.61
C ALA A 786 -28.39 15.02 2.24
N PHE A 787 -27.72 15.69 1.30
CA PHE A 787 -28.19 15.82 -0.09
C PHE A 787 -28.32 14.46 -0.78
N HIS A 788 -27.28 13.60 -0.74
CA HIS A 788 -27.33 12.26 -1.35
C HIS A 788 -28.49 11.43 -0.81
N ASN A 789 -28.70 11.43 0.52
CA ASN A 789 -29.82 10.71 1.13
C ASN A 789 -31.18 11.23 0.63
N ARG A 790 -31.34 12.57 0.52
CA ARG A 790 -32.57 13.16 -0.03
C ARG A 790 -32.76 12.85 -1.51
N PHE A 791 -31.69 12.88 -2.30
CA PHE A 791 -31.71 12.55 -3.71
C PHE A 791 -32.10 11.08 -3.94
N GLU A 792 -31.57 10.15 -3.14
CA GLU A 792 -31.94 8.74 -3.21
C GLU A 792 -33.43 8.51 -2.87
N ILE A 793 -33.95 9.20 -1.84
CA ILE A 793 -35.39 9.17 -1.51
C ILE A 793 -36.22 9.69 -2.69
N PHE A 794 -35.77 10.77 -3.34
CA PHE A 794 -36.42 11.32 -4.52
C PHE A 794 -36.43 10.34 -5.70
N GLU A 795 -35.29 9.75 -6.06
CA GLU A 795 -35.20 8.76 -7.14
C GLU A 795 -36.07 7.53 -6.88
N ARG A 796 -36.07 7.03 -5.63
CA ARG A 796 -36.92 5.91 -5.23
C ARG A 796 -38.40 6.25 -5.39
N SER A 797 -38.81 7.45 -4.94
CA SER A 797 -40.19 7.91 -5.09
C SER A 797 -40.62 8.00 -6.56
N VAL A 798 -39.74 8.48 -7.45
CA VAL A 798 -40.02 8.54 -8.90
C VAL A 798 -40.14 7.15 -9.51
N ARG A 799 -39.30 6.20 -9.07
CA ARG A 799 -39.34 4.80 -9.51
C ARG A 799 -40.63 4.11 -9.07
N ASP A 800 -41.01 4.25 -7.80
CA ASP A 800 -42.23 3.66 -7.24
C ASP A 800 -43.48 4.20 -7.98
N ILE A 801 -43.51 5.50 -8.30
CA ILE A 801 -44.57 6.11 -9.10
C ILE A 801 -44.57 5.55 -10.53
N ALA A 802 -43.40 5.38 -11.14
CA ALA A 802 -43.29 4.82 -12.49
C ALA A 802 -43.87 3.39 -12.57
N GLU A 803 -43.49 2.52 -11.62
CA GLU A 803 -44.00 1.14 -11.53
C GLU A 803 -45.52 1.11 -11.30
N GLN A 804 -46.04 1.99 -10.43
CA GLN A 804 -47.48 2.12 -10.22
C GLN A 804 -48.20 2.58 -11.50
N ILE A 805 -47.64 3.52 -12.26
CA ILE A 805 -48.24 3.97 -13.52
C ILE A 805 -48.21 2.83 -14.54
N GLU A 806 -47.09 2.14 -14.71
CA GLU A 806 -46.97 1.04 -15.67
C GLU A 806 -47.94 -0.10 -15.37
N SER A 807 -48.05 -0.52 -14.09
CA SER A 807 -48.98 -1.56 -13.66
C SER A 807 -50.47 -1.22 -13.90
N ASN A 808 -50.80 0.07 -14.03
CA ASN A 808 -52.16 0.55 -14.29
C ASN A 808 -52.39 0.93 -15.77
N GLY A 809 -51.53 0.49 -16.70
CA GLY A 809 -51.72 0.71 -18.14
C GLY A 809 -52.77 -0.19 -18.79
N GLN A 810 -52.98 -1.38 -18.25
CA GLN A 810 -54.04 -2.30 -18.69
C GLN A 810 -55.09 -2.45 -17.59
N ILE A 811 -56.34 -2.16 -17.93
CA ILE A 811 -57.43 -2.07 -16.95
C ILE A 811 -58.55 -3.02 -17.35
N GLN A 812 -59.00 -3.85 -16.43
CA GLN A 812 -60.12 -4.76 -16.69
C GLN A 812 -61.45 -4.07 -16.34
N THR A 813 -62.49 -4.29 -17.15
CA THR A 813 -63.83 -3.71 -16.92
C THR A 813 -64.44 -4.13 -15.58
N ALA A 814 -64.05 -5.26 -15.00
CA ALA A 814 -64.52 -5.69 -13.67
C ALA A 814 -63.80 -5.00 -12.50
N SER A 815 -62.59 -4.46 -12.70
CA SER A 815 -61.75 -3.92 -11.62
C SER A 815 -61.48 -2.42 -11.71
N TYR A 816 -62.04 -1.73 -12.70
CA TYR A 816 -61.74 -0.31 -12.98
C TYR A 816 -61.95 0.62 -11.78
N ILE A 817 -62.92 0.36 -10.89
CA ILE A 817 -63.18 1.17 -9.68
C ILE A 817 -62.00 1.07 -8.70
N MET A 818 -61.43 -0.13 -8.53
CA MET A 818 -60.25 -0.31 -7.69
C MET A 818 -59.03 0.37 -8.31
N THR A 819 -58.87 0.25 -9.63
CA THR A 819 -57.81 0.93 -10.38
C THR A 819 -57.94 2.45 -10.31
N LEU A 820 -59.15 3.00 -10.39
CA LEU A 820 -59.43 4.43 -10.22
C LEU A 820 -59.01 4.93 -8.84
N LYS A 821 -59.32 4.18 -7.76
CA LYS A 821 -58.86 4.50 -6.40
C LYS A 821 -57.33 4.46 -6.29
N ARG A 822 -56.67 3.47 -6.89
CA ARG A 822 -55.21 3.37 -6.93
C ARG A 822 -54.58 4.54 -7.68
N LEU A 823 -55.09 4.90 -8.85
CA LEU A 823 -54.62 6.05 -9.63
C LEU A 823 -54.82 7.38 -8.89
N GLN A 824 -55.93 7.56 -8.17
CA GLN A 824 -56.14 8.73 -7.30
C GLN A 824 -55.16 8.77 -6.13
N GLN A 825 -54.74 7.61 -5.60
CA GLN A 825 -53.69 7.53 -4.60
C GLN A 825 -52.32 7.89 -5.19
N THR A 826 -51.97 7.37 -6.37
CA THR A 826 -50.76 7.74 -7.10
C THR A 826 -50.74 9.24 -7.43
N GLN A 827 -51.90 9.83 -7.76
CA GLN A 827 -52.04 11.27 -7.97
C GLN A 827 -51.74 12.08 -6.70
N LYS A 828 -52.21 11.63 -5.52
CA LYS A 828 -51.83 12.24 -4.24
C LYS A 828 -50.34 12.09 -3.94
N GLN A 829 -49.76 10.92 -4.26
CA GLN A 829 -48.32 10.68 -4.09
C GLN A 829 -47.49 11.63 -4.97
N LEU A 830 -47.87 11.84 -6.23
CA LEU A 830 -47.26 12.84 -7.11
C LEU A 830 -47.27 14.24 -6.49
N GLN A 831 -48.39 14.66 -5.88
CA GLN A 831 -48.47 15.93 -5.15
C GLN A 831 -47.54 15.99 -3.94
N THR A 832 -47.36 14.88 -3.22
CA THR A 832 -46.44 14.82 -2.06
C THR A 832 -44.96 14.81 -2.45
N VAL A 833 -44.62 14.38 -3.67
CA VAL A 833 -43.24 14.41 -4.19
C VAL A 833 -42.86 15.80 -4.72
N GLN A 834 -43.84 16.64 -5.05
CA GLN A 834 -43.60 17.98 -5.60
C GLN A 834 -42.73 18.89 -4.70
N PRO A 835 -42.94 18.97 -3.36
CA PRO A 835 -42.05 19.71 -2.47
C PRO A 835 -40.63 19.15 -2.48
N LEU A 836 -40.46 17.82 -2.57
CA LEU A 836 -39.15 17.19 -2.60
C LEU A 836 -38.38 17.53 -3.87
N LEU A 837 -39.05 17.56 -5.03
CA LEU A 837 -38.49 18.03 -6.30
C LEU A 837 -37.97 19.47 -6.17
N VAL A 838 -38.74 20.35 -5.53
CA VAL A 838 -38.36 21.75 -5.33
C VAL A 838 -37.16 21.86 -4.39
N THR A 839 -37.16 21.15 -3.26
CA THR A 839 -36.05 21.16 -2.29
C THR A 839 -34.76 20.64 -2.92
N VAL A 840 -34.82 19.48 -3.60
CA VAL A 840 -33.64 18.91 -4.29
C VAL A 840 -33.13 19.85 -5.37
N GLY A 841 -34.01 20.52 -6.12
CA GLY A 841 -33.63 21.51 -7.13
C GLY A 841 -32.94 22.75 -6.54
N HIS A 842 -33.44 23.27 -5.41
CA HIS A 842 -32.78 24.39 -4.72
C HIS A 842 -31.41 23.98 -4.16
N GLU A 843 -31.33 22.82 -3.51
CA GLU A 843 -30.05 22.32 -2.99
C GLU A 843 -29.04 22.12 -4.12
N LEU A 844 -29.47 21.60 -5.29
CA LEU A 844 -28.60 21.47 -6.45
C LEU A 844 -28.12 22.83 -6.97
N ALA A 845 -28.98 23.85 -6.99
CA ALA A 845 -28.59 25.22 -7.36
C ALA A 845 -27.62 25.83 -6.34
N ASP A 846 -27.83 25.60 -5.04
CA ASP A 846 -26.93 26.04 -3.97
C ASP A 846 -25.55 25.36 -4.08
N LEU A 847 -25.51 24.08 -4.48
CA LEU A 847 -24.27 23.35 -4.78
C LEU A 847 -23.49 23.99 -5.93
N GLU A 848 -24.19 24.34 -7.01
CA GLU A 848 -23.59 25.03 -8.16
C GLU A 848 -23.08 26.44 -7.77
N ALA A 849 -23.87 27.19 -6.99
CA ALA A 849 -23.50 28.52 -6.50
C ALA A 849 -22.30 28.48 -5.53
N ALA A 850 -22.14 27.39 -4.78
CA ALA A 850 -20.99 27.16 -3.90
C ALA A 850 -19.68 26.85 -4.65
N GLY A 851 -19.70 26.81 -5.99
CA GLY A 851 -18.50 26.67 -6.82
C GLY A 851 -18.13 25.23 -7.17
N LEU A 852 -19.06 24.27 -7.02
CA LEU A 852 -18.81 22.90 -7.49
C LEU A 852 -18.66 22.84 -9.02
N PRO A 853 -17.69 22.08 -9.54
CA PRO A 853 -17.54 21.90 -10.97
C PRO A 853 -18.77 21.23 -11.57
N ARG A 854 -19.31 21.80 -12.67
CA ARG A 854 -20.40 21.19 -13.44
C ARG A 854 -20.12 19.75 -13.85
N THR A 855 -18.86 19.40 -14.09
CA THR A 855 -18.44 18.03 -14.45
C THR A 855 -18.72 17.01 -13.35
N GLU A 856 -18.58 17.38 -12.07
CA GLU A 856 -18.89 16.47 -10.95
C GLU A 856 -20.40 16.34 -10.73
N LEU A 857 -21.15 17.42 -10.97
CA LEU A 857 -22.61 17.44 -10.81
C LEU A 857 -23.37 16.93 -12.04
N GLN A 858 -22.72 16.77 -13.19
CA GLN A 858 -23.39 16.52 -14.47
C GLN A 858 -24.32 15.30 -14.44
N THR A 859 -23.88 14.21 -13.85
CA THR A 859 -24.68 12.97 -13.76
C THR A 859 -25.96 13.21 -12.96
N ILE A 860 -25.84 13.84 -11.78
CA ILE A 860 -26.99 14.12 -10.92
C ILE A 860 -27.90 15.17 -11.54
N HIS A 861 -27.35 16.20 -12.18
CA HIS A 861 -28.11 17.21 -12.89
C HIS A 861 -28.93 16.58 -14.03
N ASN A 862 -28.31 15.71 -14.83
CA ASN A 862 -29.00 14.98 -15.91
C ASN A 862 -30.09 14.06 -15.37
N THR A 863 -29.80 13.32 -14.30
CA THR A 863 -30.77 12.42 -13.67
C THR A 863 -31.93 13.19 -13.04
N PHE A 864 -31.64 14.32 -12.37
CA PHE A 864 -32.65 15.21 -11.81
C PHE A 864 -33.57 15.78 -12.89
N GLU A 865 -33.02 16.34 -13.97
CA GLU A 865 -33.82 16.89 -15.07
C GLU A 865 -34.63 15.81 -15.79
N SER A 866 -34.06 14.62 -16.00
CA SER A 866 -34.78 13.46 -16.52
C SER A 866 -35.97 13.06 -15.62
N HIS A 867 -35.75 12.97 -14.30
CA HIS A 867 -36.81 12.67 -13.35
C HIS A 867 -37.87 13.77 -13.26
N ARG A 868 -37.46 15.04 -13.33
CA ARG A 868 -38.36 16.20 -13.38
C ARG A 868 -39.28 16.14 -14.60
N GLN A 869 -38.73 15.84 -15.78
CA GLN A 869 -39.51 15.66 -17.00
C GLN A 869 -40.45 14.46 -16.89
N ARG A 870 -39.96 13.31 -16.40
CA ARG A 870 -40.78 12.12 -16.17
C ARG A 870 -41.94 12.38 -15.22
N LEU A 871 -41.72 13.08 -14.11
CA LEU A 871 -42.78 13.46 -13.17
C LEU A 871 -43.86 14.32 -13.82
N HIS A 872 -43.48 15.25 -14.70
CA HIS A 872 -44.44 16.05 -15.45
C HIS A 872 -45.30 15.17 -16.38
N THR A 873 -44.65 14.27 -17.14
CA THR A 873 -45.34 13.30 -18.00
C THR A 873 -46.23 12.36 -17.20
N TYR A 874 -45.77 11.87 -16.05
CA TYR A 874 -46.53 11.00 -15.15
C TYR A 874 -47.75 11.69 -14.57
N ASN A 875 -47.63 12.97 -14.20
CA ASN A 875 -48.76 13.75 -13.75
C ASN A 875 -49.82 13.91 -14.86
N ASP A 876 -49.39 14.18 -16.11
CA ASP A 876 -50.30 14.26 -17.26
C ASP A 876 -50.98 12.92 -17.57
N ILE A 877 -50.22 11.82 -17.61
CA ILE A 877 -50.75 10.46 -17.83
C ILE A 877 -51.75 10.09 -16.74
N VAL A 878 -51.40 10.24 -15.46
CA VAL A 878 -52.30 9.89 -14.34
C VAL A 878 -53.56 10.74 -14.37
N GLN A 879 -53.44 12.04 -14.66
CA GLN A 879 -54.59 12.94 -14.79
C GLN A 879 -55.53 12.47 -15.92
N LYS A 880 -54.99 12.15 -17.10
CA LYS A 880 -55.76 11.64 -18.24
C LYS A 880 -56.39 10.27 -17.95
N ARG A 881 -55.69 9.36 -17.25
CA ARG A 881 -56.24 8.05 -16.85
C ARG A 881 -57.37 8.17 -15.83
N VAL A 882 -57.24 9.06 -14.85
CA VAL A 882 -58.30 9.34 -13.89
C VAL A 882 -59.52 9.94 -14.60
N ASP A 883 -59.32 10.86 -15.55
CA ASP A 883 -60.41 11.42 -16.36
C ASP A 883 -61.07 10.35 -17.23
N LEU A 884 -60.27 9.53 -17.93
CA LEU A 884 -60.75 8.41 -18.75
C LEU A 884 -61.65 7.45 -17.95
N LEU A 885 -61.19 7.02 -16.77
CA LEU A 885 -61.95 6.07 -15.96
C LEU A 885 -63.24 6.68 -15.37
N LYS A 886 -63.23 7.96 -14.99
CA LYS A 886 -64.45 8.67 -14.56
C LYS A 886 -65.46 8.76 -15.70
N ARG A 887 -65.02 9.13 -16.89
CA ARG A 887 -65.90 9.20 -18.06
C ARG A 887 -66.32 7.81 -18.56
N PHE A 888 -65.48 6.80 -18.41
CA PHE A 888 -65.84 5.40 -18.67
C PHE A 888 -66.99 4.94 -17.78
N GLU A 889 -66.97 5.27 -16.48
CA GLU A 889 -68.07 4.97 -15.55
C GLU A 889 -69.40 5.60 -16.02
N GLU A 890 -69.36 6.89 -16.36
CA GLU A 890 -70.53 7.61 -16.88
C GLU A 890 -71.02 7.04 -18.22
N HIS A 891 -70.10 6.77 -19.14
CA HIS A 891 -70.39 6.22 -20.46
C HIS A 891 -70.99 4.82 -20.38
N SER A 892 -70.39 3.94 -19.58
CA SER A 892 -70.88 2.56 -19.36
C SER A 892 -72.29 2.57 -18.77
N LYS A 893 -72.55 3.45 -17.79
CA LYS A 893 -73.88 3.62 -17.21
C LYS A 893 -74.91 4.09 -18.24
N ARG A 894 -74.59 5.12 -19.04
CA ARG A 894 -75.48 5.62 -20.10
C ARG A 894 -75.74 4.58 -21.19
N CYS A 895 -74.71 3.85 -21.62
CA CYS A 895 -74.86 2.74 -22.58
C CYS A 895 -75.80 1.65 -22.05
N GLU A 896 -75.67 1.28 -20.77
CA GLU A 896 -76.55 0.28 -20.14
C GLU A 896 -77.99 0.80 -19.99
N GLU A 897 -78.18 2.07 -19.63
CA GLU A 897 -79.50 2.72 -19.60
C GLU A 897 -80.16 2.76 -20.99
N ILE A 898 -79.40 3.01 -22.06
CA ILE A 898 -79.92 2.95 -23.43
C ILE A 898 -80.25 1.50 -23.82
N ARG A 899 -79.37 0.54 -23.52
CA ARG A 899 -79.61 -0.89 -23.81
C ARG A 899 -80.86 -1.40 -23.12
N THR A 900 -81.05 -1.08 -21.85
CA THR A 900 -82.25 -1.47 -21.09
C THR A 900 -83.52 -0.84 -21.67
N LYS A 901 -83.49 0.45 -22.04
CA LYS A 901 -84.62 1.12 -22.73
C LYS A 901 -84.90 0.53 -24.11
N LEU A 902 -83.87 0.23 -24.92
CA LEU A 902 -84.02 -0.40 -26.24
C LEU A 902 -84.55 -1.82 -26.13
N ASN A 903 -84.07 -2.62 -25.16
CA ASN A 903 -84.60 -3.94 -24.88
C ASN A 903 -86.06 -3.87 -24.45
N HIS A 904 -86.42 -2.90 -23.60
CA HIS A 904 -87.82 -2.68 -23.23
C HIS A 904 -88.70 -2.35 -24.45
N ILE A 905 -88.27 -1.46 -25.34
CA ILE A 905 -88.98 -1.18 -26.60
C ILE A 905 -89.07 -2.43 -27.48
N ASN A 906 -87.98 -3.20 -27.61
CA ASN A 906 -87.97 -4.44 -28.38
C ASN A 906 -88.92 -5.48 -27.79
N ASP A 907 -89.01 -5.59 -26.46
CA ASP A 907 -89.95 -6.47 -25.76
C ASP A 907 -91.39 -6.01 -25.94
N GLU A 908 -91.67 -4.71 -25.84
CA GLU A 908 -92.99 -4.13 -26.12
C GLU A 908 -93.42 -4.41 -27.58
N LEU A 909 -92.50 -4.36 -28.54
CA LEU A 909 -92.77 -4.68 -29.96
C LEU A 909 -92.96 -6.17 -30.24
N ASN A 910 -92.31 -7.05 -29.47
CA ASN A 910 -92.43 -8.51 -29.63
C ASN A 910 -93.67 -9.05 -28.91
N ASN A 911 -94.00 -8.52 -27.72
CA ASN A 911 -95.08 -9.03 -26.88
C ASN A 911 -96.47 -8.49 -27.29
N ASN A 912 -96.56 -7.24 -27.76
CA ASN A 912 -97.85 -6.67 -28.17
C ASN A 912 -98.20 -7.08 -29.60
N HIS A 913 -99.24 -7.91 -29.74
CA HIS A 913 -99.72 -8.40 -31.04
C HIS A 913 -100.55 -7.36 -31.82
N ILE A 914 -101.09 -6.34 -31.13
CA ILE A 914 -101.83 -5.22 -31.72
C ILE A 914 -101.36 -3.94 -31.02
N ILE A 915 -100.73 -3.01 -31.75
CA ILE A 915 -100.31 -1.70 -31.25
C ILE A 915 -101.24 -0.66 -31.86
N LYS A 916 -101.95 0.10 -31.02
CA LYS A 916 -102.80 1.21 -31.50
C LYS A 916 -101.92 2.35 -32.03
N VAL A 917 -102.40 3.10 -33.01
CA VAL A 917 -101.64 4.23 -33.60
C VAL A 917 -101.14 5.21 -32.53
N ASN A 918 -101.97 5.54 -31.53
CA ASN A 918 -101.58 6.45 -30.44
C ASN A 918 -100.47 5.87 -29.53
N GLU A 919 -100.43 4.54 -29.34
CA GLU A 919 -99.38 3.87 -28.57
C GLU A 919 -98.09 3.73 -29.40
N PHE A 920 -98.23 3.53 -30.72
CA PHE A 920 -97.12 3.56 -31.66
C PHE A 920 -96.41 4.92 -31.67
N ASP A 921 -97.16 6.02 -31.64
CA ASP A 921 -96.60 7.38 -31.58
C ASP A 921 -95.82 7.63 -30.27
N ILE A 922 -96.27 7.03 -29.15
CA ILE A 922 -95.56 7.10 -27.86
C ILE A 922 -94.26 6.28 -27.91
N ILE A 923 -94.31 5.06 -28.44
CA ILE A 923 -93.12 4.20 -28.63
C ILE A 923 -92.14 4.87 -29.58
N ARG A 924 -92.62 5.50 -30.67
CA ARG A 924 -91.78 6.22 -31.62
C ARG A 924 -91.15 7.47 -30.99
N ALA A 925 -91.90 8.25 -30.21
CA ALA A 925 -91.35 9.38 -29.48
C ALA A 925 -90.28 8.94 -28.44
N SER A 926 -90.48 7.80 -27.77
CA SER A 926 -89.50 7.20 -26.87
C SER A 926 -88.25 6.74 -27.62
N PHE A 927 -88.43 6.06 -28.76
CA PHE A 927 -87.36 5.63 -29.66
C PHE A 927 -86.54 6.81 -30.18
N ASP A 928 -87.19 7.86 -30.68
CA ASP A 928 -86.53 9.05 -31.21
C ASP A 928 -85.74 9.79 -30.10
N ARG A 929 -86.24 9.80 -28.86
CA ARG A 929 -85.48 10.32 -27.69
C ARG A 929 -84.21 9.49 -27.45
N ILE A 930 -84.31 8.16 -27.48
CA ILE A 930 -83.15 7.28 -27.34
C ILE A 930 -82.16 7.47 -28.50
N THR A 931 -82.64 7.72 -29.72
CA THR A 931 -81.78 8.04 -30.87
C THR A 931 -81.01 9.34 -30.65
N VAL A 932 -81.64 10.35 -30.05
CA VAL A 932 -80.96 11.60 -29.65
C VAL A 932 -79.94 11.33 -28.55
N ASP A 933 -80.29 10.58 -27.51
CA ASP A 933 -79.37 10.20 -26.42
C ASP A 933 -78.15 9.43 -26.95
N LEU A 934 -78.35 8.50 -27.90
CA LEU A 934 -77.27 7.74 -28.53
C LEU A 934 -76.33 8.62 -29.35
N ARG A 935 -76.84 9.66 -30.03
CA ARG A 935 -75.98 10.61 -30.77
C ARG A 935 -75.04 11.36 -29.82
N VAL A 936 -75.50 11.70 -28.61
CA VAL A 936 -74.64 12.31 -27.58
C VAL A 936 -73.53 11.34 -27.20
N ILE A 937 -73.86 10.08 -26.89
CA ILE A 937 -72.88 9.04 -26.55
C ILE A 937 -71.88 8.81 -27.69
N GLN A 938 -72.34 8.73 -28.94
CA GLN A 938 -71.46 8.53 -30.11
C GLN A 938 -70.46 9.67 -30.31
N SER A 939 -70.88 10.92 -30.04
CA SER A 939 -69.98 12.08 -30.09
C SER A 939 -68.89 11.99 -29.02
N GLU A 940 -69.22 11.49 -27.82
CA GLU A 940 -68.28 11.29 -26.71
C GLU A 940 -67.39 10.05 -26.93
N SER A 941 -67.87 8.98 -27.56
CA SER A 941 -67.13 7.73 -27.78
C SER A 941 -65.80 7.95 -28.49
N SER A 942 -65.78 8.76 -29.55
CA SER A 942 -64.55 9.04 -30.31
C SER A 942 -63.51 9.81 -29.49
N LEU A 943 -63.96 10.69 -28.59
CA LEU A 943 -63.11 11.43 -27.68
C LEU A 943 -62.54 10.53 -26.58
N LEU A 944 -63.31 9.55 -26.12
CA LEU A 944 -62.85 8.57 -25.13
C LEU A 944 -61.84 7.57 -25.70
N ASP A 945 -62.05 7.09 -26.93
CA ASP A 945 -61.05 6.27 -27.63
C ASP A 945 -59.74 7.04 -27.82
N LYS A 946 -59.83 8.33 -28.18
CA LYS A 946 -58.65 9.21 -28.27
C LYS A 946 -57.98 9.45 -26.91
N LEU A 947 -58.76 9.65 -25.85
CA LEU A 947 -58.22 9.81 -24.49
C LEU A 947 -57.57 8.53 -23.97
N MET A 948 -58.06 7.36 -24.38
CA MET A 948 -57.46 6.06 -24.10
C MET A 948 -56.08 5.93 -24.77
N GLU A 949 -55.94 6.37 -26.02
CA GLU A 949 -54.66 6.47 -26.72
C GLU A 949 -53.70 7.49 -26.08
N GLU A 950 -54.16 8.74 -25.86
CA GLU A 950 -53.35 9.83 -25.28
C GLU A 950 -52.90 9.56 -23.83
N SER A 951 -53.56 8.63 -23.13
CA SER A 951 -53.22 8.21 -21.77
C SER A 951 -52.41 6.92 -21.70
N ASN A 952 -52.06 6.33 -22.86
CA ASN A 952 -51.41 5.01 -22.97
C ASN A 952 -52.13 3.96 -22.13
N THR A 953 -53.44 3.86 -22.27
CA THR A 953 -54.28 2.97 -21.48
C THR A 953 -55.01 2.00 -22.38
N THR A 954 -55.25 0.80 -21.92
CA THR A 954 -56.12 -0.16 -22.62
C THR A 954 -57.13 -0.71 -21.65
N ILE A 955 -58.41 -0.51 -21.93
CA ILE A 955 -59.50 -1.09 -21.15
C ILE A 955 -59.91 -2.41 -21.83
N ASN A 956 -59.77 -3.52 -21.13
CA ASN A 956 -60.12 -4.85 -21.63
C ASN A 956 -61.39 -5.37 -20.95
N ASP A 957 -62.24 -6.03 -21.72
CA ASP A 957 -63.41 -6.71 -21.21
C ASP A 957 -63.00 -7.94 -20.39
N SER A 958 -63.44 -7.99 -19.14
CA SER A 958 -63.15 -9.08 -18.20
C SER A 958 -63.54 -10.49 -18.67
N THR A 959 -64.49 -10.61 -19.60
CA THR A 959 -64.95 -11.92 -20.10
C THR A 959 -64.23 -12.37 -21.37
N THR A 960 -63.97 -11.44 -22.29
CA THR A 960 -63.37 -11.74 -23.60
C THR A 960 -61.88 -11.42 -23.68
N ASN A 961 -61.35 -10.68 -22.70
CA ASN A 961 -60.00 -10.10 -22.64
C ASN A 961 -59.62 -9.31 -23.90
N ARG A 962 -60.62 -8.81 -24.65
CA ARG A 962 -60.44 -7.95 -25.81
C ARG A 962 -60.54 -6.49 -25.38
N SER A 963 -59.83 -5.61 -26.07
CA SER A 963 -59.91 -4.18 -25.84
C SER A 963 -61.29 -3.63 -26.20
N VAL A 964 -61.84 -2.86 -25.27
CA VAL A 964 -63.12 -2.18 -25.40
C VAL A 964 -62.85 -0.87 -26.12
N PHE A 965 -63.43 -0.71 -27.31
CA PHE A 965 -63.47 0.56 -28.02
C PHE A 965 -64.86 1.17 -27.89
N PHE A 966 -64.92 2.41 -27.42
CA PHE A 966 -66.18 3.11 -27.13
C PHE A 966 -67.00 3.34 -28.41
N THR A 967 -66.33 3.56 -29.54
CA THR A 967 -66.97 3.67 -30.87
C THR A 967 -67.57 2.35 -31.35
N VAL A 968 -66.98 1.21 -30.96
CA VAL A 968 -67.52 -0.11 -31.29
C VAL A 968 -68.73 -0.42 -30.40
N ASP A 969 -68.67 -0.07 -29.13
CA ASP A 969 -69.77 -0.26 -28.18
C ASP A 969 -71.01 0.57 -28.56
N SER A 970 -70.82 1.85 -28.89
CA SER A 970 -71.90 2.72 -29.39
C SER A 970 -72.44 2.28 -30.77
N ARG A 971 -71.60 1.71 -31.64
CA ARG A 971 -72.04 1.12 -32.91
C ARG A 971 -72.85 -0.16 -32.70
N SER A 972 -72.52 -0.97 -31.71
CA SER A 972 -73.34 -2.12 -31.32
C SER A 972 -74.74 -1.69 -30.88
N ILE A 973 -74.83 -0.61 -30.09
CA ILE A 973 -76.12 -0.02 -29.70
C ILE A 973 -76.84 0.57 -30.91
N GLN A 974 -76.14 1.21 -31.84
CA GLN A 974 -76.72 1.67 -33.11
C GLN A 974 -77.31 0.52 -33.93
N ASN A 975 -76.63 -0.62 -34.04
CA ASN A 975 -77.15 -1.79 -34.73
C ASN A 975 -78.43 -2.33 -34.08
N MET A 976 -78.52 -2.31 -32.74
CA MET A 976 -79.77 -2.63 -32.03
C MET A 976 -80.87 -1.62 -32.35
N LEU A 977 -80.52 -0.33 -32.37
CA LEU A 977 -81.43 0.76 -32.71
C LEU A 977 -81.97 0.62 -34.14
N ASP A 978 -81.11 0.33 -35.12
CA ASP A 978 -81.48 0.09 -36.53
C ASP A 978 -82.34 -1.18 -36.68
N SER A 979 -82.06 -2.24 -35.91
CA SER A 979 -82.89 -3.45 -35.88
C SER A 979 -84.29 -3.15 -35.37
N ILE A 980 -84.39 -2.37 -34.27
CA ILE A 980 -85.66 -1.93 -33.70
C ILE A 980 -86.36 -0.95 -34.64
N GLU A 981 -85.65 -0.07 -35.36
CA GLU A 981 -86.22 0.83 -36.36
C GLU A 981 -86.84 0.06 -37.53
N ASN A 982 -86.15 -0.96 -38.03
CA ASN A 982 -86.68 -1.84 -39.07
C ASN A 982 -87.94 -2.58 -38.58
N LYS A 983 -87.94 -3.08 -37.34
CA LYS A 983 -89.13 -3.69 -36.72
C LYS A 983 -90.26 -2.68 -36.53
N LEU A 984 -89.98 -1.47 -36.08
CA LEU A 984 -90.95 -0.38 -35.96
C LEU A 984 -91.55 -0.03 -37.32
N GLY A 985 -90.72 0.03 -38.37
CA GLY A 985 -91.17 0.21 -39.75
C GLY A 985 -92.11 -0.90 -40.21
N GLN A 986 -91.72 -2.17 -40.03
CA GLN A 986 -92.56 -3.32 -40.37
C GLN A 986 -93.90 -3.32 -39.60
N ARG A 987 -93.86 -3.05 -38.28
CA ARG A 987 -95.06 -2.95 -37.44
C ARG A 987 -95.95 -1.77 -37.81
N ARG A 988 -95.38 -0.64 -38.24
CA ARG A 988 -96.14 0.51 -38.76
C ARG A 988 -96.89 0.15 -40.02
N THR A 989 -96.24 -0.52 -40.97
CA THR A 989 -96.89 -0.97 -42.20
C THR A 989 -98.02 -1.94 -41.88
N GLN A 990 -97.80 -2.90 -40.97
CA GLN A 990 -98.86 -3.80 -40.49
C GLN A 990 -100.02 -3.05 -39.80
N ALA A 991 -99.73 -2.05 -38.95
CA ALA A 991 -100.76 -1.26 -38.28
C ALA A 991 -101.54 -0.37 -39.26
N GLN A 992 -100.88 0.16 -40.30
CA GLN A 992 -101.51 0.94 -41.38
C GLN A 992 -102.34 0.05 -42.30
N GLU A 993 -101.84 -1.13 -42.69
CA GLU A 993 -102.59 -2.14 -43.45
C GLU A 993 -103.82 -2.61 -42.67
N LEU A 994 -103.70 -2.81 -41.35
CA LEU A 994 -104.83 -3.16 -40.49
C LEU A 994 -105.85 -2.02 -40.41
N ASN A 995 -105.41 -0.78 -40.21
CA ASN A 995 -106.31 0.38 -40.21
C ASN A 995 -107.00 0.60 -41.56
N GLN A 996 -106.26 0.45 -42.67
CA GLN A 996 -106.83 0.55 -44.01
C GLN A 996 -107.82 -0.59 -44.27
N ALA A 997 -107.51 -1.82 -43.83
CA ALA A 997 -108.44 -2.95 -43.91
C ALA A 997 -109.69 -2.73 -43.04
N VAL A 998 -109.57 -2.12 -41.86
CA VAL A 998 -110.70 -1.72 -41.02
C VAL A 998 -111.54 -0.63 -41.70
N GLU A 999 -110.92 0.41 -42.29
CA GLU A 999 -111.63 1.45 -43.03
C GLU A 999 -112.34 0.87 -44.26
N ASP A 1000 -111.64 0.08 -45.08
CA ASP A 1000 -112.16 -0.58 -46.27
C ASP A 1000 -113.29 -1.56 -45.90
N PHE A 1001 -113.16 -2.31 -44.80
CA PHE A 1001 -114.23 -3.16 -44.26
C PHE A 1001 -115.42 -2.31 -43.84
N THR A 1002 -115.20 -1.20 -43.14
CA THR A 1002 -116.27 -0.30 -42.69
C THR A 1002 -116.98 0.33 -43.89
N GLN A 1003 -116.23 0.71 -44.93
CA GLN A 1003 -116.76 1.29 -46.16
C GLN A 1003 -117.51 0.24 -47.00
N ALA A 1004 -116.99 -0.98 -47.11
CA ALA A 1004 -117.65 -2.12 -47.76
C ALA A 1004 -118.92 -2.54 -47.02
N ARG A 1005 -118.90 -2.60 -45.69
CA ARG A 1005 -120.08 -2.83 -44.83
C ARG A 1005 -121.14 -1.75 -45.03
N THR A 1006 -120.73 -0.48 -45.08
CA THR A 1006 -121.64 0.66 -45.31
C THR A 1006 -122.23 0.61 -46.73
N SER A 1007 -121.43 0.23 -47.73
CA SER A 1007 -121.91 0.03 -49.11
C SER A 1007 -122.84 -1.18 -49.23
N LEU A 1008 -122.60 -2.26 -48.50
CA LEU A 1008 -123.49 -3.44 -48.45
C LEU A 1008 -124.82 -3.07 -47.78
N LEU A 1009 -124.78 -2.36 -46.64
CA LEU A 1009 -125.97 -1.84 -45.97
C LEU A 1009 -126.79 -0.92 -46.88
N LEU A 1010 -126.15 -0.02 -47.62
CA LEU A 1010 -126.83 0.83 -48.62
C LEU A 1010 -127.45 0.00 -49.75
N ARG A 1011 -126.78 -1.05 -50.24
CA ARG A 1011 -127.29 -1.93 -51.30
C ARG A 1011 -128.39 -2.87 -50.82
N ILE A 1012 -128.32 -3.38 -49.59
CA ILE A 1012 -129.40 -4.13 -48.94
C ILE A 1012 -130.62 -3.23 -48.76
N ASN A 1013 -130.43 -1.98 -48.33
CA ASN A 1013 -131.51 -1.01 -48.23
C ASN A 1013 -132.12 -0.69 -49.61
N ALA A 1014 -131.31 -0.56 -50.66
CA ALA A 1014 -131.80 -0.40 -52.05
C ALA A 1014 -132.55 -1.66 -52.54
N LEU A 1015 -132.07 -2.87 -52.23
CA LEU A 1015 -132.74 -4.12 -52.56
C LEU A 1015 -134.08 -4.27 -51.84
N THR A 1016 -134.14 -3.87 -50.56
CA THR A 1016 -135.36 -3.83 -49.75
C THR A 1016 -136.37 -2.82 -50.32
N THR A 1017 -135.88 -1.72 -50.89
CA THR A 1017 -136.72 -0.71 -51.55
C THR A 1017 -137.26 -1.22 -52.89
N ASN A 1018 -136.43 -1.91 -53.68
CA ASN A 1018 -136.82 -2.53 -54.95
C ASN A 1018 -137.81 -3.71 -54.75
N LEU A 1019 -137.61 -4.53 -53.71
CA LEU A 1019 -138.53 -5.60 -53.31
C LEU A 1019 -139.91 -5.07 -52.87
N ARG A 1020 -139.99 -3.87 -52.28
CA ARG A 1020 -141.26 -3.23 -51.92
C ARG A 1020 -142.02 -2.65 -53.11
N SER A 1021 -141.37 -2.42 -54.25
CA SER A 1021 -142.00 -1.90 -55.48
C SER A 1021 -142.48 -2.98 -56.45
N ALA A 1022 -142.12 -4.25 -56.25
CA ALA A 1022 -142.58 -5.36 -57.08
C ALA A 1022 -143.94 -5.88 -56.57
N ARG A 1023 -145.04 -5.54 -57.27
CA ARG A 1023 -146.35 -6.19 -57.07
C ARG A 1023 -146.30 -7.60 -57.64
N LEU A 1024 -146.19 -8.60 -56.75
CA LEU A 1024 -146.35 -10.02 -57.06
C LEU A 1024 -147.81 -10.33 -57.40
N ASN A 1025 -148.09 -10.68 -58.66
CA ASN A 1025 -149.37 -11.27 -59.08
C ASN A 1025 -149.08 -12.47 -59.99
N GLY A 1026 -149.05 -13.67 -59.39
CA GLY A 1026 -149.11 -14.94 -60.12
C GLY A 1026 -147.77 -15.66 -60.24
N SER A 1027 -147.62 -16.74 -59.47
CA SER A 1027 -146.45 -17.62 -59.46
C SER A 1027 -146.08 -18.15 -60.85
N ASN A 1028 -145.00 -17.62 -61.45
CA ASN A 1028 -144.26 -18.26 -62.53
C ASN A 1028 -142.76 -18.33 -62.18
N ILE A 1029 -142.03 -19.26 -62.80
CA ILE A 1029 -140.59 -19.51 -62.56
C ILE A 1029 -139.68 -18.35 -63.04
N GLN A 1030 -140.14 -17.51 -63.96
CA GLN A 1030 -139.41 -16.34 -64.48
C GLN A 1030 -139.26 -15.24 -63.42
N ASP A 1031 -140.26 -15.06 -62.55
CA ASP A 1031 -140.20 -14.05 -61.48
C ASP A 1031 -139.15 -14.38 -60.40
N ILE A 1032 -138.80 -15.66 -60.23
CA ILE A 1032 -137.73 -16.12 -59.33
C ILE A 1032 -136.35 -15.92 -59.99
N GLU A 1033 -136.23 -16.09 -61.31
CA GLU A 1033 -134.98 -15.82 -62.04
C GLU A 1033 -134.63 -14.32 -62.02
N ASP A 1034 -135.62 -13.44 -62.15
CA ASP A 1034 -135.40 -11.98 -62.09
C ASP A 1034 -135.00 -11.52 -60.67
N LEU A 1035 -135.50 -12.17 -59.61
CA LEU A 1035 -135.03 -11.97 -58.23
C LEU A 1035 -133.59 -12.45 -58.02
N MET A 1036 -133.18 -13.54 -58.67
CA MET A 1036 -131.79 -14.03 -58.60
C MET A 1036 -130.80 -13.09 -59.30
N VAL A 1037 -131.21 -12.38 -60.36
CA VAL A 1037 -130.37 -11.36 -61.03
C VAL A 1037 -130.12 -10.15 -60.11
N LEU A 1038 -131.08 -9.80 -59.25
CA LEU A 1038 -130.94 -8.72 -58.27
C LEU A 1038 -130.05 -9.11 -57.07
N ILE A 1039 -130.00 -10.39 -56.68
CA ILE A 1039 -129.20 -10.87 -55.54
C ILE A 1039 -127.73 -11.12 -55.89
N LYS A 1040 -127.41 -11.50 -57.15
CA LYS A 1040 -126.04 -11.78 -57.62
C LYS A 1040 -125.00 -10.70 -57.27
N PRO A 1041 -125.29 -9.39 -57.40
CA PRO A 1041 -124.36 -8.33 -57.01
C PRO A 1041 -124.08 -8.26 -55.49
N LEU A 1042 -125.01 -8.68 -54.62
CA LEU A 1042 -124.79 -8.74 -53.17
C LEU A 1042 -123.83 -9.88 -52.81
N GLN A 1043 -123.98 -11.04 -53.45
CA GLN A 1043 -123.07 -12.18 -53.28
C GLN A 1043 -121.64 -11.82 -53.70
N ILE A 1044 -121.47 -11.03 -54.77
CA ILE A 1044 -120.15 -10.55 -55.22
C ILE A 1044 -119.51 -9.59 -54.18
N VAL A 1045 -120.28 -8.71 -53.53
CA VAL A 1045 -119.73 -7.82 -52.49
C VAL A 1045 -119.35 -8.61 -51.23
N MET A 1046 -120.14 -9.62 -50.86
CA MET A 1046 -119.79 -10.51 -49.75
C MET A 1046 -118.54 -11.34 -50.06
N GLU A 1047 -118.53 -12.10 -51.16
CA GLU A 1047 -117.46 -13.05 -51.48
C GLU A 1047 -116.16 -12.38 -51.98
N MET A 1048 -116.24 -11.27 -52.73
CA MET A 1048 -115.04 -10.65 -53.33
C MET A 1048 -114.52 -9.40 -52.61
N LYS A 1049 -115.27 -8.81 -51.67
CA LYS A 1049 -114.81 -7.62 -50.92
C LYS A 1049 -114.79 -7.84 -49.41
N LEU A 1050 -115.90 -8.31 -48.82
CA LEU A 1050 -115.98 -8.50 -47.36
C LEU A 1050 -115.22 -9.73 -46.88
N TYR A 1051 -115.35 -10.89 -47.54
CA TYR A 1051 -114.64 -12.12 -47.17
C TYR A 1051 -113.12 -11.96 -47.17
N PRO A 1052 -112.47 -11.40 -48.22
CA PRO A 1052 -111.03 -11.17 -48.23
C PRO A 1052 -110.58 -10.17 -47.15
N LEU A 1053 -111.37 -9.12 -46.89
CA LEU A 1053 -111.08 -8.14 -45.82
C LEU A 1053 -111.25 -8.74 -44.42
N CYS A 1054 -112.28 -9.57 -44.20
CA CYS A 1054 -112.43 -10.37 -42.99
C CYS A 1054 -111.26 -11.33 -42.81
N GLU A 1055 -110.81 -12.00 -43.87
CA GLU A 1055 -109.67 -12.91 -43.80
C GLU A 1055 -108.35 -12.19 -43.46
N ILE A 1056 -108.15 -10.96 -43.96
CA ILE A 1056 -107.02 -10.10 -43.59
C ILE A 1056 -107.13 -9.63 -42.13
N LEU A 1057 -108.33 -9.20 -41.69
CA LEU A 1057 -108.58 -8.80 -40.30
C LEU A 1057 -108.44 -10.00 -39.33
N LEU A 1058 -108.87 -11.19 -39.73
CA LEU A 1058 -108.79 -12.43 -38.95
C LEU A 1058 -107.37 -13.01 -38.91
N ARG A 1059 -106.59 -12.91 -40.01
CA ARG A 1059 -105.16 -13.27 -39.99
C ARG A 1059 -104.34 -12.37 -39.07
N ASN A 1060 -104.70 -11.10 -38.98
CA ASN A 1060 -103.97 -10.12 -38.17
C ASN A 1060 -104.47 -10.05 -36.72
N ALA A 1061 -105.74 -10.39 -36.45
CA ALA A 1061 -106.31 -10.48 -35.11
C ALA A 1061 -106.30 -11.93 -34.60
N ASN A 1062 -105.15 -12.38 -34.07
CA ASN A 1062 -104.99 -13.68 -33.40
C ASN A 1062 -105.79 -13.83 -32.08
N ILE A 1063 -106.92 -13.13 -31.94
CA ILE A 1063 -107.77 -13.14 -30.73
C ILE A 1063 -109.24 -13.07 -31.16
N ILE A 1064 -109.74 -14.13 -31.79
CA ILE A 1064 -111.14 -14.56 -31.66
C ILE A 1064 -111.10 -16.09 -31.63
N GLN A 1065 -111.50 -16.68 -30.49
CA GLN A 1065 -111.56 -18.13 -30.30
C GLN A 1065 -112.35 -18.79 -31.44
N ALA A 1066 -111.92 -19.98 -31.87
CA ALA A 1066 -112.45 -20.70 -33.04
C ALA A 1066 -113.99 -20.79 -33.09
N ASP A 1067 -114.66 -20.75 -31.94
CA ASP A 1067 -116.12 -20.83 -31.81
C ASP A 1067 -116.87 -19.61 -32.37
N ASN A 1068 -116.22 -18.45 -32.51
CA ASN A 1068 -116.84 -17.24 -33.07
C ASN A 1068 -116.65 -17.11 -34.60
N ILE A 1069 -115.82 -17.95 -35.23
CA ILE A 1069 -115.63 -17.99 -36.69
C ILE A 1069 -116.85 -18.62 -37.37
N GLU A 1070 -117.52 -19.55 -36.70
CA GLU A 1070 -118.77 -20.15 -37.19
C GLU A 1070 -119.96 -19.18 -37.05
N LEU A 1071 -119.96 -18.33 -36.02
CA LEU A 1071 -120.99 -17.30 -35.83
C LEU A 1071 -120.89 -16.14 -36.84
N LEU A 1072 -119.69 -15.67 -37.17
CA LEU A 1072 -119.49 -14.60 -38.18
C LEU A 1072 -119.54 -15.07 -39.64
N LYS A 1073 -119.42 -16.38 -39.89
CA LYS A 1073 -119.78 -16.97 -41.20
C LYS A 1073 -121.27 -17.24 -41.34
N ASN A 1074 -122.00 -17.34 -40.23
CA ASN A 1074 -123.44 -17.59 -40.18
C ASN A 1074 -124.30 -16.30 -40.18
N GLU A 1075 -123.75 -15.16 -39.75
CA GLU A 1075 -124.31 -13.82 -40.05
C GLU A 1075 -123.91 -13.35 -41.46
#